data_AF-A0A519DGJ2-F1
#
_entry.id   AF-A0A519DGJ2-F1
#
_cell.length_a   1.000
_cell.length_b   1.000
_cell.length_c   1.000
_cell.angle_alpha   90.00
_cell.angle_beta   90.00
_cell.angle_gamma   90.00
#
_symmetry.space_group_name_H-M   'P 1'
#
loop_
_entity.id
_entity.type
_entity.pdbx_description
1 polymer ?
#
loop_
_entity_poly.entity_id
_entity_poly.type
_entity_poly.pdbx_seq_one_letter_code
_entity_poly.pdbx_strand_id
1 'polypeptide(L)'
;MPEEILVDNETWGTRELLEVITSRFFDLGSEGAYPNSWEVQGIDGREVGEQLLQLNVHLDPMGLIGSLEDSNPPVMTISRMPSGSSVMEGYQQVVLWTVMAAFMTLVGSHWVSEYEYEGESGISEIVQSSLFFTIPVMLSFFLASYCRVLVARKYGIEIGHITPIVFPIPTWWSFGIIGALGQRKPDLVPMPNRRALGSIEVTVPIVLFLAGNILTILGLMMTPSNPPELTAAPTVFDTSLFTGYLVETWMGNELGIRLQWLHPIGIAGVGLSIVGWGLMLPIPGLPGDRLLYAIIGPSEMRNGRTQTSIFLLVLFVMVVVFATAQWTPWIFLAFVAAWQRFNPDSLPQPIILDEHIGLEERFRSRFVAIAAIVLLAGLPGTVPSYEMEDYIAGISTDEWPEELHFEAGVGEEILLILEPRGVMPVSGWLQFRVEGSDPDDWGLNYSCSEFSEVCRFDGLTQNKILELPIVITPPEEDFSPHLLKILVEISGFEVEHLIKLSSHDDEGFVDSYWNLTGDSENPIICSEMDAGEGGVLSIEGSYWEQMNGSNLSFGVQEVCLRGHEGAIQNSDLFDGQGRVFGPVVYLIRENSTSGPWAIPIDGTEPLIQVEDGLWVVPSEFVAVGDVFYHSDSGSPFCPSSDVAAQINTSSNWSVEMGNYTAMRITGNLSGEGTIGIGTEGWLALCHNDETMEAFSIKESVDVYVHPNGLYRGLDVEEIMVFNRAAGRMNLAVEWHGDSPQSGIWEVSIIDWIESGDSTSITVKEVGLSSLERAVWITADESGITVHLSARCPSEGC
;
A
#
# COMPACT_ATOMS: atom_id res chain seq x y z
N MET A 1 -52.55 -29.78 -80.21
CA MET A 1 -53.43 -29.43 -79.08
C MET A 1 -52.62 -29.72 -77.82
N PRO A 2 -52.37 -28.73 -76.96
CA PRO A 2 -51.74 -28.95 -75.67
C PRO A 2 -52.76 -29.51 -74.67
N GLU A 3 -52.32 -30.46 -73.84
CA GLU A 3 -53.08 -31.02 -72.73
C GLU A 3 -53.41 -29.93 -71.70
N GLU A 4 -54.66 -29.93 -71.27
CA GLU A 4 -55.23 -29.06 -70.26
C GLU A 4 -54.60 -29.39 -68.90
N ILE A 5 -53.89 -28.43 -68.31
CA ILE A 5 -53.41 -28.53 -66.93
C ILE A 5 -54.66 -28.50 -66.05
N LEU A 6 -55.03 -29.67 -65.51
CA LEU A 6 -56.03 -29.81 -64.45
C LEU A 6 -55.50 -29.11 -63.20
N VAL A 7 -55.93 -27.86 -63.01
CA VAL A 7 -55.75 -27.15 -61.74
C VAL A 7 -56.79 -27.70 -60.78
N ASP A 8 -56.31 -28.42 -59.76
CA ASP A 8 -57.13 -28.92 -58.68
C ASP A 8 -57.70 -27.74 -57.88
N ASN A 9 -59.00 -27.78 -57.60
CA ASN A 9 -59.81 -26.65 -57.10
C ASN A 9 -60.16 -26.79 -55.62
N GLU A 10 -59.39 -27.60 -54.88
CA GLU A 10 -59.49 -27.63 -53.42
C GLU A 10 -58.63 -26.52 -52.82
N THR A 11 -59.27 -25.58 -52.12
CA THR A 11 -58.57 -24.59 -51.29
C THR A 11 -57.91 -25.33 -50.15
N TRP A 12 -56.64 -25.70 -50.32
CA TRP A 12 -55.88 -26.38 -49.27
C TRP A 12 -55.84 -25.54 -48.00
N GLY A 13 -56.09 -26.18 -46.87
CA GLY A 13 -55.79 -25.59 -45.57
C GLY A 13 -54.28 -25.30 -45.45
N THR A 14 -53.89 -24.31 -44.65
CA THR A 14 -52.46 -23.99 -44.44
C THR A 14 -51.64 -25.22 -44.01
N ARG A 15 -52.24 -26.10 -43.21
CA ARG A 15 -51.62 -27.36 -42.78
C ARG A 15 -51.45 -28.35 -43.93
N GLU A 16 -52.48 -28.57 -44.74
CA GLU A 16 -52.45 -29.49 -45.90
C GLU A 16 -51.42 -29.04 -46.94
N LEU A 17 -51.33 -27.74 -47.20
CA LEU A 17 -50.30 -27.18 -48.09
C LEU A 17 -48.88 -27.46 -47.57
N LEU A 18 -48.65 -27.25 -46.28
CA LEU A 18 -47.34 -27.52 -45.67
C LEU A 18 -47.01 -29.01 -45.66
N GLU A 19 -47.99 -29.86 -45.39
CA GLU A 19 -47.85 -31.31 -45.46
C GLU A 19 -47.40 -31.76 -46.87
N VAL A 20 -48.06 -31.26 -47.93
CA VAL A 20 -47.70 -31.57 -49.32
C VAL A 20 -46.32 -31.02 -49.71
N ILE A 21 -45.94 -29.85 -49.19
CA ILE A 21 -44.59 -29.30 -49.43
C ILE A 21 -43.54 -30.19 -48.75
N THR A 22 -43.78 -30.57 -47.50
CA THR A 22 -42.83 -31.33 -46.68
C THR A 22 -42.68 -32.77 -47.14
N SER A 23 -43.74 -33.41 -47.64
CA SER A 23 -43.72 -34.76 -48.19
C SER A 23 -42.86 -34.91 -49.45
N ARG A 24 -42.42 -33.80 -50.07
CA ARG A 24 -41.47 -33.81 -51.20
C ARG A 24 -40.03 -33.97 -50.75
N PHE A 25 -39.75 -33.66 -49.48
CA PHE A 25 -38.41 -33.67 -48.90
C PHE A 25 -38.27 -34.78 -47.86
N PHE A 26 -39.33 -35.13 -47.13
CA PHE A 26 -39.32 -36.11 -46.05
C PHE A 26 -40.40 -37.18 -46.19
N ASP A 27 -40.12 -38.38 -45.68
CA ASP A 27 -41.13 -39.38 -45.36
C ASP A 27 -41.80 -39.00 -44.02
N LEU A 28 -43.09 -38.67 -44.06
CA LEU A 28 -43.84 -38.16 -42.92
C LEU A 28 -44.40 -39.29 -42.04
N GLY A 29 -44.15 -39.21 -40.73
CA GLY A 29 -44.63 -40.11 -39.68
C GLY A 29 -45.80 -39.51 -38.88
N SER A 30 -45.84 -39.76 -37.55
CA SER A 30 -46.89 -39.22 -36.68
C SER A 30 -46.85 -37.69 -36.59
N GLU A 31 -48.00 -37.09 -36.30
CA GLU A 31 -48.11 -35.67 -36.01
C GLU A 31 -47.40 -35.34 -34.68
N GLY A 32 -46.63 -34.26 -34.66
CA GLY A 32 -45.93 -33.78 -33.48
C GLY A 32 -46.83 -32.95 -32.54
N ALA A 33 -46.25 -32.51 -31.42
CA ALA A 33 -46.97 -31.80 -30.36
C ALA A 33 -47.38 -30.35 -30.74
N TYR A 34 -46.74 -29.76 -31.74
CA TYR A 34 -46.98 -28.38 -32.17
C TYR A 34 -47.79 -28.32 -33.48
N PRO A 35 -48.56 -27.24 -33.72
CA PRO A 35 -49.22 -27.03 -35.00
C PRO A 35 -48.18 -27.01 -36.15
N ASN A 36 -48.46 -27.73 -37.24
CA ASN A 36 -47.54 -27.92 -38.37
C ASN A 36 -46.22 -28.60 -37.98
N SER A 37 -46.31 -29.69 -37.22
CA SER A 37 -45.18 -30.55 -36.91
C SER A 37 -45.45 -32.02 -37.20
N TRP A 38 -44.41 -32.73 -37.66
CA TRP A 38 -44.47 -34.14 -38.06
C TRP A 38 -43.15 -34.83 -37.75
N GLU A 39 -43.19 -36.10 -37.36
CA GLU A 39 -42.02 -36.97 -37.40
C GLU A 39 -41.56 -37.12 -38.84
N VAL A 40 -40.26 -36.99 -39.09
CA VAL A 40 -39.68 -37.04 -40.43
C VAL A 40 -38.57 -38.07 -40.52
N GLN A 41 -38.50 -38.76 -41.66
CA GLN A 41 -37.32 -39.49 -42.08
C GLN A 41 -36.91 -39.01 -43.46
N GLY A 42 -35.62 -39.17 -43.79
CA GLY A 42 -35.13 -38.68 -45.05
C GLY A 42 -35.56 -39.55 -46.23
N ILE A 43 -36.15 -38.94 -47.26
CA ILE A 43 -36.56 -39.67 -48.48
C ILE A 43 -35.36 -40.44 -49.06
N ASP A 44 -35.59 -41.70 -49.43
CA ASP A 44 -34.59 -42.63 -49.97
C ASP A 44 -33.36 -42.84 -49.07
N GLY A 45 -33.50 -42.64 -47.75
CA GLY A 45 -32.40 -42.80 -46.79
C GLY A 45 -31.34 -41.70 -46.82
N ARG A 46 -31.67 -40.52 -47.37
CA ARG A 46 -30.80 -39.33 -47.32
C ARG A 46 -30.77 -38.72 -45.92
N GLU A 47 -29.74 -37.93 -45.63
CA GLU A 47 -29.61 -37.26 -44.34
C GLU A 47 -30.69 -36.19 -44.15
N VAL A 48 -31.34 -36.24 -42.98
CA VAL A 48 -32.48 -35.39 -42.62
C VAL A 48 -32.11 -33.90 -42.63
N GLY A 49 -30.90 -33.54 -42.19
CA GLY A 49 -30.44 -32.15 -42.15
C GLY A 49 -30.15 -31.53 -43.53
N GLU A 50 -29.64 -32.31 -44.50
CA GLU A 50 -29.47 -31.81 -45.88
C GLU A 50 -30.82 -31.52 -46.54
N GLN A 51 -31.83 -32.33 -46.24
CA GLN A 51 -33.19 -32.11 -46.72
C GLN A 51 -33.86 -30.92 -46.03
N LEU A 52 -33.54 -30.65 -44.75
CA LEU A 52 -34.01 -29.44 -44.06
C LEU A 52 -33.49 -28.18 -44.73
N LEU A 53 -32.22 -28.16 -45.14
CA LEU A 53 -31.63 -27.04 -45.89
C LEU A 53 -32.38 -26.79 -47.21
N GLN A 54 -32.69 -27.85 -47.96
CA GLN A 54 -33.43 -27.74 -49.22
C GLN A 54 -34.88 -27.29 -49.00
N LEU A 55 -35.55 -27.80 -47.96
CA LEU A 55 -36.88 -27.37 -47.56
C LEU A 55 -36.87 -25.88 -47.18
N ASN A 56 -35.90 -25.43 -46.40
CA ASN A 56 -35.81 -24.02 -45.97
C ASN A 56 -35.57 -23.07 -47.13
N VAL A 57 -34.80 -23.47 -48.17
CA VAL A 57 -34.69 -22.69 -49.42
C VAL A 57 -36.05 -22.56 -50.12
N HIS A 58 -36.91 -23.56 -50.03
CA HIS A 58 -38.26 -23.50 -50.59
C HIS A 58 -39.24 -22.67 -49.74
N LEU A 59 -39.10 -22.70 -48.41
CA LEU A 59 -39.96 -22.00 -47.45
C LEU A 59 -39.61 -20.51 -47.28
N ASP A 60 -38.37 -20.13 -47.53
CA ASP A 60 -37.87 -18.75 -47.41
C ASP A 60 -38.74 -17.68 -48.12
N PRO A 61 -39.12 -17.82 -49.41
CA PRO A 61 -39.99 -16.85 -50.08
C PRO A 61 -41.42 -16.78 -49.52
N MET A 62 -41.84 -17.78 -48.72
CA MET A 62 -43.14 -17.80 -48.04
C MET A 62 -43.08 -17.16 -46.64
N GLY A 63 -41.89 -16.73 -46.18
CA GLY A 63 -41.67 -16.21 -44.83
C GLY A 63 -41.78 -17.28 -43.74
N LEU A 64 -41.55 -18.54 -44.11
CA LEU A 64 -41.63 -19.70 -43.24
C LEU A 64 -40.24 -20.32 -43.08
N ILE A 65 -40.04 -21.03 -41.96
CA ILE A 65 -38.80 -21.74 -41.68
C ILE A 65 -39.10 -23.04 -40.93
N GLY A 66 -38.45 -24.11 -41.37
CA GLY A 66 -38.47 -25.42 -40.74
C GLY A 66 -37.33 -25.58 -39.75
N SER A 67 -37.62 -26.25 -38.64
CA SER A 67 -36.64 -26.70 -37.65
C SER A 67 -36.83 -28.18 -37.31
N LEU A 68 -35.74 -28.88 -36.98
CA LEU A 68 -35.71 -30.27 -36.52
C LEU A 68 -35.35 -30.32 -35.04
N GLU A 69 -36.19 -30.99 -34.25
CA GLU A 69 -35.95 -31.26 -32.83
C GLU A 69 -35.08 -32.52 -32.63
N ASP A 70 -34.31 -32.53 -31.54
CA ASP A 70 -33.48 -33.66 -31.10
C ASP A 70 -34.34 -34.80 -30.51
N SER A 71 -35.02 -35.53 -31.39
CA SER A 71 -35.86 -36.69 -31.09
C SER A 71 -35.54 -37.85 -32.03
N ASN A 72 -35.94 -39.07 -31.64
CA ASN A 72 -35.77 -40.26 -32.46
C ASN A 72 -37.09 -41.05 -32.55
N PRO A 73 -37.83 -40.95 -33.68
CA PRO A 73 -37.52 -40.21 -34.91
C PRO A 73 -37.58 -38.67 -34.74
N PRO A 74 -36.86 -37.89 -35.57
CA PRO A 74 -36.82 -36.44 -35.44
C PRO A 74 -38.16 -35.78 -35.81
N VAL A 75 -38.59 -34.81 -35.02
CA VAL A 75 -39.80 -34.02 -35.29
C VAL A 75 -39.42 -32.73 -35.99
N MET A 76 -39.98 -32.51 -37.18
CA MET A 76 -39.86 -31.28 -37.95
C MET A 76 -41.04 -30.36 -37.64
N THR A 77 -40.77 -29.09 -37.38
CA THR A 77 -41.78 -28.06 -37.10
C THR A 77 -41.60 -26.89 -38.07
N ILE A 78 -42.69 -26.43 -38.71
CA ILE A 78 -42.67 -25.23 -39.55
C ILE A 78 -43.26 -24.05 -38.79
N SER A 79 -42.47 -23.00 -38.67
CA SER A 79 -42.85 -21.76 -38.00
C SER A 79 -42.69 -20.56 -38.95
N ARG A 80 -43.23 -19.41 -38.56
CA ARG A 80 -42.94 -18.16 -39.26
C ARG A 80 -41.51 -17.74 -38.93
N MET A 81 -40.80 -17.23 -39.93
CA MET A 81 -39.49 -16.65 -39.71
C MET A 81 -39.63 -15.53 -38.66
N PRO A 82 -38.82 -15.54 -37.58
CA PRO A 82 -38.88 -14.52 -36.56
C PRO A 82 -38.66 -13.16 -37.24
N SER A 83 -39.53 -12.19 -36.95
CA SER A 83 -39.35 -10.83 -37.44
C SER A 83 -38.04 -10.30 -36.88
N GLY A 84 -36.99 -10.27 -37.70
CA GLY A 84 -35.68 -9.80 -37.31
C GLY A 84 -35.79 -8.32 -36.91
N SER A 85 -35.84 -8.03 -35.61
CA SER A 85 -35.72 -6.66 -35.15
C SER A 85 -34.26 -6.28 -35.32
N SER A 86 -33.94 -5.55 -36.40
CA SER A 86 -32.68 -4.80 -36.45
C SER A 86 -32.69 -3.88 -35.23
N VAL A 87 -31.71 -4.05 -34.34
CA VAL A 87 -31.58 -3.20 -33.15
C VAL A 87 -31.27 -1.77 -33.60
N MET A 88 -30.53 -1.65 -34.71
CA MET A 88 -30.04 -0.38 -35.23
C MET A 88 -29.91 -0.42 -36.76
N GLU A 89 -30.30 0.67 -37.42
CA GLU A 89 -30.10 0.85 -38.86
C GLU A 89 -28.62 1.16 -39.18
N GLY A 90 -28.19 0.94 -40.43
CA GLY A 90 -26.79 1.10 -40.82
C GLY A 90 -26.22 2.49 -40.57
N TYR A 91 -26.99 3.56 -40.80
CA TYR A 91 -26.52 4.93 -40.54
C TYR A 91 -26.37 5.20 -39.03
N GLN A 92 -27.30 4.70 -38.21
CA GLN A 92 -27.27 4.83 -36.75
C GLN A 92 -26.03 4.13 -36.17
N GLN A 93 -25.64 3.01 -36.78
CA GLN A 93 -24.42 2.31 -36.43
C GLN A 93 -23.17 3.16 -36.71
N VAL A 94 -23.08 3.81 -37.87
CA VAL A 94 -21.96 4.73 -38.17
C VAL A 94 -21.93 5.89 -37.17
N VAL A 95 -23.08 6.49 -36.87
CA VAL A 95 -23.18 7.55 -35.86
C VAL A 95 -22.71 7.04 -34.49
N LEU A 96 -23.14 5.85 -34.07
CA LEU A 96 -22.72 5.26 -32.80
C LEU A 96 -21.20 5.01 -32.79
N TRP A 97 -20.62 4.47 -33.86
CA TRP A 97 -19.17 4.31 -34.00
C TRP A 97 -18.43 5.64 -33.84
N THR A 98 -18.91 6.72 -34.47
CA THR A 98 -18.31 8.05 -34.34
C THR A 98 -18.42 8.60 -32.92
N VAL A 99 -19.58 8.46 -32.27
CA VAL A 99 -19.79 8.90 -30.89
C VAL A 99 -18.91 8.11 -29.92
N MET A 100 -18.84 6.78 -30.08
CA MET A 100 -17.99 5.92 -29.25
C MET A 100 -16.50 6.26 -29.47
N ALA A 101 -16.08 6.56 -30.70
CA ALA A 101 -14.71 7.03 -30.96
C ALA A 101 -14.41 8.34 -30.22
N ALA A 102 -15.36 9.30 -30.24
CA ALA A 102 -15.19 10.57 -29.53
C ALA A 102 -15.05 10.37 -28.00
N PHE A 103 -15.88 9.50 -27.40
CA PHE A 103 -15.74 9.15 -25.99
C PHE A 103 -14.40 8.46 -25.69
N MET A 104 -13.95 7.55 -26.56
CA MET A 104 -12.64 6.91 -26.41
C MET A 104 -11.49 7.92 -26.50
N THR A 105 -11.60 8.95 -27.34
CA THR A 105 -10.59 10.02 -27.39
C THR A 105 -10.56 10.85 -26.11
N LEU A 106 -11.71 11.08 -25.47
CA LEU A 106 -11.76 11.73 -24.15
C LEU A 106 -11.14 10.85 -23.06
N VAL A 107 -11.38 9.53 -23.10
CA VAL A 107 -10.72 8.58 -22.19
C VAL A 107 -9.22 8.58 -22.40
N GLY A 108 -8.76 8.52 -23.64
CA GLY A 108 -7.33 8.53 -23.95
C GLY A 108 -6.65 9.87 -23.63
N SER A 109 -7.37 11.00 -23.69
CA SER A 109 -6.77 12.31 -23.37
C SER A 109 -6.47 12.43 -21.88
N HIS A 110 -7.28 11.82 -21.02
CA HIS A 110 -6.99 11.70 -19.60
C HIS A 110 -5.65 11.02 -19.34
N TRP A 111 -5.40 9.87 -19.98
CA TRP A 111 -4.13 9.15 -19.81
C TRP A 111 -2.94 9.89 -20.39
N VAL A 112 -3.14 10.62 -21.49
CA VAL A 112 -2.08 11.43 -22.10
C VAL A 112 -1.74 12.65 -21.23
N SER A 113 -2.73 13.29 -20.62
CA SER A 113 -2.50 14.45 -19.74
C SER A 113 -1.85 14.06 -18.41
N GLU A 114 -2.16 12.87 -17.88
CA GLU A 114 -1.68 12.43 -16.57
C GLU A 114 -0.16 12.17 -16.55
N TYR A 115 0.39 11.63 -17.64
CA TYR A 115 1.78 11.15 -17.68
C TYR A 115 2.65 11.89 -18.71
N GLU A 116 2.15 12.98 -19.29
CA GLU A 116 2.81 13.85 -20.25
C GLU A 116 3.77 13.12 -21.22
N TYR A 117 3.25 12.12 -21.94
CA TYR A 117 4.05 11.33 -22.89
C TYR A 117 4.62 12.23 -24.00
N GLU A 118 5.88 12.66 -23.82
CA GLU A 118 6.69 13.52 -24.69
C GLU A 118 5.93 14.68 -25.37
N GLY A 119 5.81 15.78 -24.62
CA GLY A 119 5.47 17.11 -25.11
C GLY A 119 6.46 17.76 -26.10
N GLU A 120 7.49 17.04 -26.58
CA GLU A 120 8.46 17.60 -27.55
C GLU A 120 7.96 17.62 -29.00
N SER A 121 6.87 16.90 -29.31
CA SER A 121 6.43 16.71 -30.71
C SER A 121 5.45 17.77 -31.26
N GLY A 122 5.01 18.75 -30.46
CA GLY A 122 4.08 19.81 -30.91
C GLY A 122 2.69 19.30 -31.34
N ILE A 123 2.36 18.05 -31.00
CA ILE A 123 1.07 17.41 -31.30
C ILE A 123 0.15 17.63 -30.10
N SER A 124 -1.08 18.07 -30.33
CA SER A 124 -2.07 18.25 -29.25
C SER A 124 -2.44 16.92 -28.59
N GLU A 125 -2.70 16.92 -27.28
CA GLU A 125 -3.15 15.76 -26.48
C GLU A 125 -4.26 14.94 -27.15
N ILE A 126 -5.25 15.62 -27.76
CA ILE A 126 -6.37 14.98 -28.46
C ILE A 126 -5.89 14.10 -29.62
N VAL A 127 -4.86 14.54 -30.34
CA VAL A 127 -4.30 13.81 -31.49
C VAL A 127 -3.48 12.62 -31.00
N GLN A 128 -2.67 12.79 -29.93
CA GLN A 128 -1.95 11.68 -29.31
C GLN A 128 -2.91 10.62 -28.77
N SER A 129 -3.95 11.03 -28.03
CA SER A 129 -5.03 10.15 -27.56
C SER A 129 -5.72 9.40 -28.70
N SER A 130 -6.03 10.10 -29.79
CA SER A 130 -6.65 9.47 -30.96
C SER A 130 -5.74 8.40 -31.57
N LEU A 131 -4.44 8.71 -31.71
CA LEU A 131 -3.46 7.84 -32.34
C LEU A 131 -3.08 6.63 -31.47
N PHE A 132 -2.83 6.85 -30.19
CA PHE A 132 -2.30 5.84 -29.28
C PHE A 132 -3.37 5.09 -28.47
N PHE A 133 -4.60 5.61 -28.35
CA PHE A 133 -5.66 4.94 -27.60
C PHE A 133 -6.88 4.61 -28.48
N THR A 134 -7.46 5.61 -29.15
CA THR A 134 -8.73 5.45 -29.86
C THR A 134 -8.61 4.56 -31.10
N ILE A 135 -7.67 4.85 -32.00
CA ILE A 135 -7.48 4.12 -33.26
C ILE A 135 -7.19 2.63 -33.01
N PRO A 136 -6.25 2.24 -32.10
CA PRO A 136 -5.99 0.84 -31.79
C PRO A 136 -7.22 0.07 -31.33
N VAL A 137 -8.05 0.67 -30.46
CA VAL A 137 -9.29 0.05 -29.99
C VAL A 137 -10.29 -0.11 -31.12
N MET A 138 -10.55 0.97 -31.87
CA MET A 138 -11.54 0.95 -32.94
C MET A 138 -11.15 -0.01 -34.06
N LEU A 139 -9.86 -0.09 -34.40
CA LEU A 139 -9.32 -1.05 -35.36
C LEU A 139 -9.51 -2.50 -34.89
N SER A 140 -9.29 -2.77 -33.59
CA SER A 140 -9.49 -4.09 -33.00
C SER A 140 -10.95 -4.53 -33.04
N PHE A 141 -11.88 -3.65 -32.69
CA PHE A 141 -13.32 -3.93 -32.82
C PHE A 141 -13.77 -4.07 -34.27
N PHE A 142 -13.24 -3.26 -35.18
CA PHE A 142 -13.53 -3.36 -36.60
C PHE A 142 -13.07 -4.71 -37.15
N LEU A 143 -11.85 -5.13 -36.81
CA LEU A 143 -11.31 -6.44 -37.18
C LEU A 143 -12.16 -7.58 -36.61
N ALA A 144 -12.50 -7.54 -35.32
CA ALA A 144 -13.37 -8.53 -34.68
C ALA A 144 -14.74 -8.60 -35.37
N SER A 145 -15.33 -7.44 -35.67
CA SER A 145 -16.60 -7.36 -36.39
C SER A 145 -16.52 -7.97 -37.79
N TYR A 146 -15.45 -7.67 -38.53
CA TYR A 146 -15.28 -8.15 -39.89
C TYR A 146 -15.05 -9.67 -39.92
N CYS A 147 -14.21 -10.19 -39.03
CA CYS A 147 -14.00 -11.63 -38.87
C CYS A 147 -15.30 -12.37 -38.54
N ARG A 148 -16.14 -11.83 -37.62
CA ARG A 148 -17.44 -12.42 -37.30
C ARG A 148 -18.36 -12.51 -38.52
N VAL A 149 -18.45 -11.44 -39.31
CA VAL A 149 -19.28 -11.41 -40.53
C VAL A 149 -18.77 -12.40 -41.58
N LEU A 150 -17.44 -12.50 -41.76
CA LEU A 150 -16.84 -13.48 -42.68
C LEU A 150 -17.17 -14.92 -42.29
N VAL A 151 -17.07 -15.25 -41.00
CA VAL A 151 -17.41 -16.59 -40.50
C VAL A 151 -18.91 -16.86 -40.66
N ALA A 152 -19.78 -15.89 -40.37
CA ALA A 152 -21.23 -16.02 -40.52
C ALA A 152 -21.65 -16.28 -41.98
N ARG A 153 -21.06 -15.55 -42.94
CA ARG A 153 -21.33 -15.74 -44.38
C ARG A 153 -20.98 -17.13 -44.88
N LYS A 154 -19.97 -17.79 -44.29
CA LYS A 154 -19.60 -19.16 -44.64
C LYS A 154 -20.73 -20.17 -44.34
N TYR A 155 -21.62 -19.84 -43.43
CA TYR A 155 -22.79 -20.64 -43.08
C TYR A 155 -24.10 -20.11 -43.71
N GLY A 156 -24.02 -19.14 -44.63
CA GLY A 156 -25.20 -18.55 -45.27
C GLY A 156 -26.00 -17.61 -44.36
N ILE A 157 -25.40 -17.12 -43.27
CA ILE A 157 -26.09 -16.28 -42.28
C ILE A 157 -25.68 -14.82 -42.44
N GLU A 158 -26.66 -13.93 -42.51
CA GLU A 158 -26.44 -12.49 -42.48
C GLU A 158 -26.48 -11.96 -41.04
N ILE A 159 -25.30 -11.82 -40.44
CA ILE A 159 -25.12 -11.17 -39.14
C ILE A 159 -24.59 -9.75 -39.38
N GLY A 160 -25.13 -8.80 -38.61
CA GLY A 160 -24.69 -7.41 -38.67
C GLY A 160 -23.37 -7.15 -37.94
N HIS A 161 -22.84 -5.93 -38.07
CA HIS A 161 -21.59 -5.54 -37.43
C HIS A 161 -21.77 -5.34 -35.90
N ILE A 162 -20.67 -5.36 -35.16
CA ILE A 162 -20.65 -5.00 -33.73
C ILE A 162 -20.17 -3.55 -33.54
N THR A 163 -20.48 -2.96 -32.40
CA THR A 163 -20.01 -1.64 -31.95
C THR A 163 -19.48 -1.76 -30.52
N PRO A 164 -18.38 -1.09 -30.16
CA PRO A 164 -17.91 -1.04 -28.78
C PRO A 164 -18.93 -0.31 -27.89
N ILE A 165 -19.02 -0.72 -26.64
CA ILE A 165 -19.74 -0.01 -25.58
C ILE A 165 -18.70 0.70 -24.74
N VAL A 166 -18.73 2.03 -24.77
CA VAL A 166 -17.77 2.91 -24.10
C VAL A 166 -18.50 3.73 -23.05
N PHE A 167 -17.89 3.87 -21.87
CA PHE A 167 -18.34 4.77 -20.82
C PHE A 167 -17.25 5.81 -20.51
N PRO A 168 -17.65 7.04 -20.13
CA PRO A 168 -16.69 8.01 -19.59
C PRO A 168 -16.09 7.44 -18.29
N ILE A 169 -14.79 7.69 -18.07
CA ILE A 169 -13.99 7.09 -16.98
C ILE A 169 -14.68 7.32 -15.63
N PRO A 170 -15.18 6.28 -14.97
CA PRO A 170 -15.43 6.29 -13.55
C PRO A 170 -14.12 5.99 -12.82
N THR A 171 -13.95 6.49 -11.60
CA THR A 171 -12.80 6.13 -10.72
C THR A 171 -12.61 4.62 -10.54
N TRP A 172 -13.62 3.80 -10.83
CA TRP A 172 -13.60 2.34 -10.71
C TRP A 172 -13.36 1.58 -12.04
N TRP A 173 -13.22 2.24 -13.20
CA TRP A 173 -12.95 1.59 -14.49
C TRP A 173 -12.07 2.42 -15.44
N SER A 174 -10.79 2.08 -15.49
CA SER A 174 -9.75 2.85 -16.20
C SER A 174 -9.71 2.65 -17.72
N PHE A 175 -10.35 1.60 -18.25
CA PHE A 175 -10.16 1.19 -19.65
C PHE A 175 -11.12 1.85 -20.67
N GLY A 176 -12.17 2.53 -20.20
CA GLY A 176 -13.21 3.15 -21.04
C GLY A 176 -14.14 2.19 -21.79
N ILE A 177 -13.71 0.96 -22.11
CA ILE A 177 -14.46 -0.04 -22.86
C ILE A 177 -15.09 -1.06 -21.91
N ILE A 178 -16.38 -1.34 -22.02
CA ILE A 178 -17.07 -2.33 -21.15
C ILE A 178 -17.59 -3.53 -21.93
N GLY A 179 -17.79 -3.43 -23.24
CA GLY A 179 -18.30 -4.56 -24.01
C GLY A 179 -18.54 -4.26 -25.47
N ALA A 180 -19.38 -5.10 -26.08
CA ALA A 180 -19.75 -5.01 -27.50
C ALA A 180 -21.28 -5.14 -27.67
N LEU A 181 -21.86 -4.34 -28.55
CA LEU A 181 -23.26 -4.42 -28.97
C LEU A 181 -23.34 -4.89 -30.43
N GLY A 182 -24.24 -5.83 -30.74
CA GLY A 182 -24.49 -6.28 -32.11
C GLY A 182 -25.62 -5.50 -32.79
N GLN A 183 -25.49 -5.26 -34.10
CA GLN A 183 -26.52 -4.60 -34.91
C GLN A 183 -27.85 -5.40 -35.00
N ARG A 184 -27.76 -6.73 -34.96
CA ARG A 184 -28.91 -7.64 -34.88
C ARG A 184 -28.81 -8.41 -33.57
N LYS A 185 -29.95 -8.68 -32.92
CA LYS A 185 -30.00 -9.59 -31.77
C LYS A 185 -29.66 -11.00 -32.28
N PRO A 186 -28.50 -11.57 -31.93
CA PRO A 186 -28.11 -12.90 -32.41
C PRO A 186 -29.09 -13.99 -31.94
N ASP A 187 -29.81 -13.77 -30.84
CA ASP A 187 -30.82 -14.71 -30.32
C ASP A 187 -32.05 -14.85 -31.23
N LEU A 188 -32.30 -13.87 -32.12
CA LEU A 188 -33.39 -13.89 -33.08
C LEU A 188 -32.94 -14.31 -34.49
N VAL A 189 -31.65 -14.59 -34.68
CA VAL A 189 -31.11 -15.04 -35.96
C VAL A 189 -31.20 -16.57 -36.00
N PRO A 190 -31.95 -17.16 -36.95
CA PRO A 190 -32.05 -18.61 -37.05
C PRO A 190 -30.69 -19.19 -37.49
N MET A 191 -30.06 -19.95 -36.60
CA MET A 191 -28.76 -20.58 -36.85
C MET A 191 -28.98 -21.95 -37.48
N PRO A 192 -28.28 -22.30 -38.57
CA PRO A 192 -28.52 -23.55 -39.29
C PRO A 192 -28.18 -24.78 -38.45
N ASN A 193 -27.11 -24.73 -37.66
CA ASN A 193 -26.71 -25.81 -36.76
C ASN A 193 -25.88 -25.29 -35.59
N ARG A 194 -25.65 -26.17 -34.60
CA ARG A 194 -24.84 -25.88 -33.40
C ARG A 194 -23.40 -25.45 -33.73
N ARG A 195 -22.82 -26.00 -34.80
CA ARG A 195 -21.46 -25.68 -35.24
C ARG A 195 -21.34 -24.23 -35.72
N ALA A 196 -22.32 -23.74 -36.47
CA ALA A 196 -22.36 -22.36 -36.95
C ALA A 196 -22.40 -21.39 -35.77
N LEU A 197 -23.34 -21.61 -34.82
CA LEU A 197 -23.47 -20.80 -33.60
C LEU A 197 -22.14 -20.71 -32.84
N GLY A 198 -21.54 -21.85 -32.50
CA GLY A 198 -20.28 -21.88 -31.75
C GLY A 198 -19.12 -21.17 -32.47
N SER A 199 -18.99 -21.36 -33.78
CA SER A 199 -17.89 -20.73 -34.54
C SER A 199 -18.03 -19.21 -34.69
N ILE A 200 -19.26 -18.69 -34.81
CA ILE A 200 -19.53 -17.26 -34.95
C ILE A 200 -19.31 -16.55 -33.60
N GLU A 201 -19.85 -17.10 -32.52
CA GLU A 201 -19.82 -16.45 -31.20
C GLU A 201 -18.42 -16.43 -30.58
N VAL A 202 -17.60 -17.46 -30.83
CA VAL A 202 -16.20 -17.52 -30.38
C VAL A 202 -15.29 -16.49 -31.07
N THR A 203 -15.65 -16.05 -32.28
CA THR A 203 -14.76 -15.24 -33.12
C THR A 203 -14.43 -13.87 -32.48
N VAL A 204 -15.43 -13.19 -31.90
CA VAL A 204 -15.22 -11.85 -31.33
C VAL A 204 -14.33 -11.90 -30.07
N PRO A 205 -14.64 -12.73 -29.04
CA PRO A 205 -13.77 -12.89 -27.87
C PRO A 205 -12.31 -13.18 -28.21
N ILE A 206 -12.05 -14.12 -29.14
CA ILE A 206 -10.68 -14.47 -29.54
C ILE A 206 -9.95 -13.26 -30.15
N VAL A 207 -10.58 -12.58 -31.10
CA VAL A 207 -9.90 -11.49 -31.83
C VAL A 207 -9.58 -10.34 -30.88
N LEU A 208 -10.51 -9.98 -29.99
CA LEU A 208 -10.27 -8.94 -28.98
C LEU A 208 -9.20 -9.36 -27.97
N PHE A 209 -9.23 -10.61 -27.51
CA PHE A 209 -8.21 -11.15 -26.61
C PHE A 209 -6.83 -11.08 -27.26
N LEU A 210 -6.66 -11.61 -28.48
CA LEU A 210 -5.37 -11.61 -29.17
C LEU A 210 -4.87 -10.21 -29.50
N ALA A 211 -5.75 -9.33 -29.98
CA ALA A 211 -5.40 -7.93 -30.25
C ALA A 211 -5.00 -7.21 -28.96
N GLY A 212 -5.71 -7.46 -27.86
CA GLY A 212 -5.40 -6.92 -26.55
C GLY A 212 -4.00 -7.28 -26.09
N ASN A 213 -3.65 -8.57 -26.09
CA ASN A 213 -2.31 -9.04 -25.71
C ASN A 213 -1.20 -8.39 -26.56
N ILE A 214 -1.39 -8.29 -27.88
CA ILE A 214 -0.42 -7.66 -28.79
C ILE A 214 -0.22 -6.18 -28.45
N LEU A 215 -1.32 -5.45 -28.20
CA LEU A 215 -1.26 -4.04 -27.84
C LEU A 215 -0.67 -3.82 -26.44
N THR A 216 -0.97 -4.68 -25.46
CA THR A 216 -0.33 -4.63 -24.14
C THR A 216 1.18 -4.74 -24.23
N ILE A 217 1.70 -5.72 -25.00
CA ILE A 217 3.14 -5.88 -25.22
C ILE A 217 3.72 -4.66 -25.93
N LEU A 218 3.07 -4.15 -26.97
CA LEU A 218 3.53 -2.96 -27.69
C LEU A 218 3.57 -1.72 -26.78
N GLY A 219 2.57 -1.55 -25.91
CA GLY A 219 2.54 -0.47 -24.92
C GLY A 219 3.68 -0.56 -23.91
N LEU A 220 3.94 -1.76 -23.37
CA LEU A 220 5.07 -1.99 -22.45
C LEU A 220 6.43 -1.69 -23.10
N MET A 221 6.59 -2.03 -24.38
CA MET A 221 7.81 -1.71 -25.13
C MET A 221 8.02 -0.20 -25.32
N MET A 222 6.93 0.57 -25.40
CA MET A 222 6.97 2.04 -25.56
C MET A 222 7.02 2.78 -24.22
N THR A 223 6.80 2.10 -23.10
CA THR A 223 6.79 2.73 -21.78
C THR A 223 8.22 2.81 -21.23
N PRO A 224 8.70 4.00 -20.80
CA PRO A 224 10.03 4.15 -20.21
C PRO A 224 10.08 3.55 -18.81
N SER A 225 11.27 3.12 -18.37
CA SER A 225 11.49 2.59 -17.00
C SER A 225 11.77 3.69 -15.97
N ASN A 226 11.88 4.97 -16.40
CA ASN A 226 12.00 6.11 -15.48
C ASN A 226 10.62 6.75 -15.29
N PRO A 227 10.30 7.20 -14.07
CA PRO A 227 9.02 7.84 -13.80
C PRO A 227 8.89 9.18 -14.57
N PRO A 228 7.71 9.49 -15.11
CA PRO A 228 7.41 10.84 -15.61
C PRO A 228 7.29 11.84 -14.46
N GLU A 229 7.17 13.13 -14.77
CA GLU A 229 6.85 14.14 -13.76
C GLU A 229 5.39 13.97 -13.30
N LEU A 230 5.20 13.30 -12.16
CA LEU A 230 3.87 13.02 -11.61
C LEU A 230 3.39 14.19 -10.75
N THR A 231 2.15 14.65 -11.00
CA THR A 231 1.48 15.65 -10.16
C THR A 231 0.45 15.05 -9.20
N ALA A 232 0.07 13.79 -9.43
CA ALA A 232 -0.89 13.03 -8.63
C ALA A 232 -0.50 11.54 -8.57
N ALA A 233 -1.25 10.76 -7.79
CA ALA A 233 -1.03 9.34 -7.60
C ALA A 233 -1.16 8.57 -8.94
N PRO A 234 -0.13 7.83 -9.39
CA PRO A 234 -0.21 7.08 -10.62
C PRO A 234 -1.15 5.88 -10.48
N THR A 235 -1.84 5.55 -11.58
CA THR A 235 -2.65 4.34 -11.71
C THR A 235 -1.78 3.17 -12.17
N VAL A 236 -1.62 2.17 -11.32
CA VAL A 236 -0.95 0.90 -11.64
C VAL A 236 -1.90 -0.01 -12.37
N PHE A 237 -1.47 -0.58 -13.50
CA PHE A 237 -2.24 -1.54 -14.28
C PHE A 237 -1.73 -2.97 -14.08
N ASP A 238 -2.64 -3.94 -14.09
CA ASP A 238 -2.27 -5.35 -14.14
C ASP A 238 -2.60 -5.94 -15.51
N THR A 239 -1.81 -6.93 -15.92
CA THR A 239 -1.93 -7.56 -17.23
C THR A 239 -2.71 -8.88 -17.15
N SER A 240 -3.01 -9.50 -18.30
CA SER A 240 -3.51 -10.88 -18.29
C SER A 240 -2.40 -11.86 -17.91
N LEU A 241 -2.74 -13.01 -17.32
CA LEU A 241 -1.76 -14.05 -16.96
C LEU A 241 -0.78 -14.39 -18.09
N PHE A 242 -1.26 -14.48 -19.33
CA PHE A 242 -0.42 -14.78 -20.49
C PHE A 242 0.61 -13.67 -20.77
N THR A 243 0.15 -12.42 -20.82
CA THR A 243 1.04 -11.27 -21.04
C THR A 243 2.03 -11.09 -19.89
N GLY A 244 1.58 -11.22 -18.65
CA GLY A 244 2.42 -11.06 -17.46
C GLY A 244 3.58 -12.05 -17.49
N TYR A 245 3.30 -13.35 -17.58
CA TYR A 245 4.33 -14.38 -17.62
C TYR A 245 5.30 -14.23 -18.81
N LEU A 246 4.77 -13.90 -19.99
CA LEU A 246 5.57 -13.76 -21.20
C LEU A 246 6.52 -12.56 -21.10
N VAL A 247 6.06 -11.44 -20.56
CA VAL A 247 6.87 -10.22 -20.44
C VAL A 247 7.80 -10.28 -19.24
N GLU A 248 7.40 -10.86 -18.11
CA GLU A 248 8.25 -11.07 -16.93
C GLU A 248 9.52 -11.86 -17.28
N THR A 249 9.38 -12.90 -18.12
CA THR A 249 10.53 -13.68 -18.63
C THR A 249 11.55 -12.82 -19.40
N TRP A 250 11.11 -11.69 -19.98
CA TRP A 250 11.94 -10.81 -20.81
C TRP A 250 12.39 -9.53 -20.10
N MET A 251 11.53 -8.89 -19.30
CA MET A 251 11.76 -7.60 -18.64
C MET A 251 12.13 -7.71 -17.15
N GLY A 252 11.91 -8.86 -16.50
CA GLY A 252 12.16 -9.03 -15.07
C GLY A 252 11.47 -7.95 -14.22
N ASN A 253 12.23 -7.33 -13.31
CA ASN A 253 11.73 -6.36 -12.35
C ASN A 253 11.23 -5.05 -13.00
N GLU A 254 11.64 -4.73 -14.24
CA GLU A 254 11.16 -3.53 -14.95
C GLU A 254 9.68 -3.59 -15.32
N LEU A 255 9.08 -4.79 -15.36
CA LEU A 255 7.66 -4.95 -15.68
C LEU A 255 6.79 -4.20 -14.66
N GLY A 256 7.07 -4.36 -13.37
CA GLY A 256 6.32 -3.72 -12.29
C GLY A 256 6.37 -2.19 -12.39
N ILE A 257 7.55 -1.65 -12.69
CA ILE A 257 7.78 -0.20 -12.85
C ILE A 257 6.98 0.35 -14.05
N ARG A 258 7.10 -0.28 -15.23
CA ARG A 258 6.43 0.20 -16.45
C ARG A 258 4.90 0.10 -16.40
N LEU A 259 4.35 -0.75 -15.53
CA LEU A 259 2.91 -0.87 -15.34
C LEU A 259 2.29 0.29 -14.56
N GLN A 260 3.10 1.10 -13.86
CA GLN A 260 2.65 2.23 -13.06
C GLN A 260 2.32 3.47 -13.91
N TRP A 261 2.90 3.61 -15.12
CA TRP A 261 2.59 4.67 -16.09
C TRP A 261 2.52 4.11 -17.52
N LEU A 262 1.78 3.01 -17.66
CA LEU A 262 1.67 2.26 -18.90
C LEU A 262 1.20 3.14 -20.08
N HIS A 263 1.96 3.13 -21.18
CA HIS A 263 1.61 3.88 -22.39
C HIS A 263 0.15 3.61 -22.85
N PRO A 264 -0.60 4.59 -23.41
CA PRO A 264 -2.02 4.42 -23.72
C PRO A 264 -2.37 3.23 -24.61
N ILE A 265 -1.48 2.86 -25.56
CA ILE A 265 -1.63 1.62 -26.36
C ILE A 265 -1.75 0.38 -25.45
N GLY A 266 -0.93 0.33 -24.40
CA GLY A 266 -0.91 -0.76 -23.43
C GLY A 266 -2.19 -0.81 -22.59
N ILE A 267 -2.66 0.34 -22.10
CA ILE A 267 -3.94 0.46 -21.37
C ILE A 267 -5.10 -0.04 -22.24
N ALA A 268 -5.14 0.37 -23.51
CA ALA A 268 -6.12 -0.12 -24.48
C ALA A 268 -6.01 -1.65 -24.67
N GLY A 269 -4.80 -2.19 -24.71
CA GLY A 269 -4.54 -3.62 -24.81
C GLY A 269 -5.07 -4.43 -23.61
N VAL A 270 -4.82 -3.94 -22.39
CA VAL A 270 -5.33 -4.55 -21.16
C VAL A 270 -6.87 -4.55 -21.17
N GLY A 271 -7.48 -3.41 -21.49
CA GLY A 271 -8.94 -3.28 -21.60
C GLY A 271 -9.56 -4.23 -22.63
N LEU A 272 -8.96 -4.35 -23.82
CA LEU A 272 -9.42 -5.28 -24.86
C LEU A 272 -9.29 -6.74 -24.44
N SER A 273 -8.22 -7.10 -23.73
CA SER A 273 -8.01 -8.44 -23.20
C SER A 273 -9.07 -8.80 -22.17
N ILE A 274 -9.36 -7.88 -21.24
CA ILE A 274 -10.41 -8.03 -20.22
C ILE A 274 -11.79 -8.17 -20.88
N VAL A 275 -12.11 -7.34 -21.86
CA VAL A 275 -13.40 -7.43 -22.58
C VAL A 275 -13.51 -8.72 -23.38
N GLY A 276 -12.44 -9.14 -24.06
CA GLY A 276 -12.39 -10.41 -24.78
C GLY A 276 -12.61 -11.61 -23.85
N TRP A 277 -11.96 -11.60 -22.68
CA TRP A 277 -12.15 -12.59 -21.63
C TRP A 277 -13.59 -12.58 -21.07
N GLY A 278 -14.11 -11.40 -20.73
CA GLY A 278 -15.45 -11.24 -20.18
C GLY A 278 -16.56 -11.71 -21.12
N LEU A 279 -16.42 -11.47 -22.43
CA LEU A 279 -17.36 -11.96 -23.44
C LEU A 279 -17.35 -13.50 -23.60
N MET A 280 -16.28 -14.18 -23.17
CA MET A 280 -16.17 -15.64 -23.18
C MET A 280 -16.81 -16.29 -21.94
N LEU A 281 -17.14 -15.50 -20.91
CA LEU A 281 -17.82 -16.04 -19.72
C LEU A 281 -19.21 -16.58 -20.06
N PRO A 282 -19.65 -17.67 -19.41
CA PRO A 282 -20.95 -18.29 -19.63
C PRO A 282 -22.09 -17.48 -18.96
N ILE A 283 -22.18 -16.19 -19.29
CA ILE A 283 -23.19 -15.26 -18.80
C ILE A 283 -24.30 -15.14 -19.84
N PRO A 284 -25.57 -15.35 -19.47
CA PRO A 284 -26.68 -15.29 -20.42
C PRO A 284 -26.70 -14.01 -21.27
N GLY A 285 -26.82 -14.16 -22.59
CA GLY A 285 -26.80 -13.04 -23.55
C GLY A 285 -25.41 -12.63 -24.04
N LEU A 286 -24.33 -13.07 -23.39
CA LEU A 286 -22.96 -12.94 -23.90
C LEU A 286 -22.60 -14.08 -24.87
N PRO A 287 -21.59 -13.89 -25.73
CA PRO A 287 -21.12 -14.93 -26.66
C PRO A 287 -20.73 -16.25 -25.98
N GLY A 288 -20.13 -16.19 -24.78
CA GLY A 288 -19.73 -17.38 -24.02
C GLY A 288 -20.88 -18.29 -23.60
N ASP A 289 -22.04 -17.74 -23.24
CA ASP A 289 -23.23 -18.54 -22.94
C ASP A 289 -23.81 -19.17 -24.22
N ARG A 290 -23.84 -18.45 -25.34
CA ARG A 290 -24.26 -19.01 -26.64
C ARG A 290 -23.32 -20.12 -27.12
N LEU A 291 -22.02 -20.00 -26.83
CA LEU A 291 -21.06 -21.07 -27.04
C LEU A 291 -21.39 -22.29 -26.18
N LEU A 292 -21.81 -22.09 -24.93
CA LEU A 292 -22.27 -23.17 -24.05
C LEU A 292 -23.50 -23.89 -24.64
N TYR A 293 -24.46 -23.15 -25.21
CA TYR A 293 -25.60 -23.73 -25.96
C TYR A 293 -25.15 -24.54 -27.16
N ALA A 294 -24.13 -24.09 -27.90
CA ALA A 294 -23.56 -24.86 -29.00
C ALA A 294 -22.90 -26.17 -28.52
N ILE A 295 -22.19 -26.15 -27.37
CA ILE A 295 -21.44 -27.30 -26.82
C ILE A 295 -22.36 -28.34 -26.17
N ILE A 296 -23.31 -27.92 -25.33
CA ILE A 296 -24.21 -28.79 -24.57
C ILE A 296 -25.41 -29.20 -25.44
N GLY A 297 -26.06 -28.23 -26.07
CA GLY A 297 -27.26 -28.41 -26.89
C GLY A 297 -28.48 -27.72 -26.26
N PRO A 298 -29.38 -27.12 -27.06
CA PRO A 298 -30.56 -26.43 -26.52
C PRO A 298 -31.49 -27.35 -25.72
N SER A 299 -31.78 -28.55 -26.21
CA SER A 299 -32.60 -29.56 -25.54
C SER A 299 -32.08 -29.90 -24.14
N GLU A 300 -30.80 -30.22 -24.04
CA GLU A 300 -30.15 -30.55 -22.78
C GLU A 300 -29.97 -29.34 -21.85
N MET A 301 -29.81 -28.12 -22.38
CA MET A 301 -29.79 -26.89 -21.56
C MET A 301 -31.18 -26.51 -21.00
N ARG A 302 -32.27 -26.96 -21.62
CA ARG A 302 -33.65 -26.82 -21.12
C ARG A 302 -34.02 -27.87 -20.08
N ASN A 303 -33.20 -28.90 -19.91
CA ASN A 303 -33.41 -29.92 -18.89
C ASN A 303 -33.25 -29.31 -17.49
N GLY A 304 -34.24 -29.51 -16.60
CA GLY A 304 -34.22 -28.91 -15.26
C GLY A 304 -32.98 -29.29 -14.43
N ARG A 305 -32.43 -30.49 -14.65
CA ARG A 305 -31.22 -30.96 -13.95
C ARG A 305 -29.98 -30.15 -14.31
N THR A 306 -29.73 -29.90 -15.59
CA THR A 306 -28.54 -29.17 -16.07
C THR A 306 -28.67 -27.67 -15.78
N GLN A 307 -29.88 -27.12 -15.91
CA GLN A 307 -30.16 -25.74 -15.53
C GLN A 307 -29.87 -25.50 -14.05
N THR A 308 -30.32 -26.40 -13.17
CA THR A 308 -30.03 -26.35 -11.72
C THR A 308 -28.53 -26.51 -11.44
N SER A 309 -27.84 -27.39 -12.16
CA SER A 309 -26.39 -27.60 -12.01
C SER A 309 -25.58 -26.34 -12.37
N ILE A 310 -25.86 -25.75 -13.54
CA ILE A 310 -25.20 -24.50 -13.98
C ILE A 310 -25.53 -23.37 -13.01
N PHE A 311 -26.78 -23.31 -12.55
CA PHE A 311 -27.20 -22.34 -11.56
C PHE A 311 -26.40 -22.44 -10.24
N LEU A 312 -26.28 -23.64 -9.67
CA LEU A 312 -25.49 -23.85 -8.45
C LEU A 312 -24.01 -23.52 -8.65
N LEU A 313 -23.46 -23.80 -9.84
CA LEU A 313 -22.08 -23.45 -10.18
C LEU A 313 -21.89 -21.93 -10.26
N VAL A 314 -22.77 -21.19 -10.93
CA VAL A 314 -22.72 -19.72 -10.98
C VAL A 314 -22.88 -19.12 -9.59
N LEU A 315 -23.79 -19.66 -8.77
CA LEU A 315 -23.97 -19.22 -7.38
C LEU A 315 -22.70 -19.44 -6.55
N PHE A 316 -22.04 -20.60 -6.68
CA PHE A 316 -20.78 -20.88 -6.01
C PHE A 316 -19.68 -19.90 -6.43
N VAL A 317 -19.50 -19.68 -7.74
CA VAL A 317 -18.54 -18.70 -8.26
C VAL A 317 -18.85 -17.30 -7.75
N MET A 318 -20.13 -16.91 -7.70
CA MET A 318 -20.55 -15.64 -7.13
C MET A 318 -20.12 -15.52 -5.66
N VAL A 319 -20.39 -16.51 -4.81
CA VAL A 319 -19.99 -16.49 -3.40
C VAL A 319 -18.47 -16.34 -3.25
N VAL A 320 -17.69 -17.06 -4.08
CA VAL A 320 -16.22 -16.93 -4.08
C VAL A 320 -15.80 -15.51 -4.47
N VAL A 321 -16.34 -14.95 -5.55
CA VAL A 321 -16.02 -13.58 -6.00
C VAL A 321 -16.39 -12.55 -4.93
N PHE A 322 -17.55 -12.66 -4.29
CA PHE A 322 -17.93 -11.74 -3.21
C PHE A 322 -17.04 -11.87 -1.96
N ALA A 323 -16.45 -13.05 -1.73
CA ALA A 323 -15.55 -13.27 -0.59
C ALA A 323 -14.11 -12.81 -0.86
N THR A 324 -13.66 -12.79 -2.12
CA THR A 324 -12.24 -12.55 -2.46
C THR A 324 -12.00 -11.30 -3.30
N ALA A 325 -13.00 -10.76 -4.00
CA ALA A 325 -12.79 -9.64 -4.91
C ALA A 325 -12.69 -8.33 -4.15
N GLN A 326 -11.57 -7.64 -4.37
CA GLN A 326 -11.35 -6.27 -3.90
C GLN A 326 -11.77 -5.21 -4.93
N TRP A 327 -12.04 -5.63 -6.18
CA TRP A 327 -12.38 -4.73 -7.28
C TRP A 327 -13.87 -4.78 -7.63
N THR A 328 -14.53 -3.62 -7.51
CA THR A 328 -15.99 -3.45 -7.68
C THR A 328 -16.56 -4.00 -9.00
N PRO A 329 -15.91 -3.85 -10.18
CA PRO A 329 -16.38 -4.46 -11.43
C PRO A 329 -16.57 -5.96 -11.38
N TRP A 330 -15.71 -6.71 -10.67
CA TRP A 330 -15.87 -8.16 -10.58
C TRP A 330 -17.13 -8.54 -9.82
N ILE A 331 -17.43 -7.79 -8.76
CA ILE A 331 -18.66 -7.94 -7.98
C ILE A 331 -19.89 -7.63 -8.85
N PHE A 332 -19.85 -6.53 -9.61
CA PHE A 332 -20.93 -6.16 -10.54
C PHE A 332 -21.16 -7.23 -11.61
N LEU A 333 -20.09 -7.74 -12.23
CA LEU A 333 -20.15 -8.77 -13.24
C LEU A 333 -20.73 -10.09 -12.68
N ALA A 334 -20.28 -10.51 -11.50
CA ALA A 334 -20.81 -11.70 -10.82
C ALA A 334 -22.29 -11.54 -10.46
N PHE A 335 -22.70 -10.36 -10.00
CA PHE A 335 -24.09 -10.04 -9.71
C PHE A 335 -24.95 -10.11 -10.98
N VAL A 336 -24.54 -9.49 -12.08
CA VAL A 336 -25.26 -9.54 -13.36
C VAL A 336 -25.36 -10.97 -13.88
N ALA A 337 -24.28 -11.75 -13.79
CA ALA A 337 -24.25 -13.15 -14.19
C ALA A 337 -25.28 -13.99 -13.43
N ALA A 338 -25.31 -13.84 -12.10
CA ALA A 338 -26.27 -14.53 -11.25
C ALA A 338 -27.70 -14.06 -11.57
N TRP A 339 -27.95 -12.74 -11.57
CA TRP A 339 -29.26 -12.15 -11.82
C TRP A 339 -29.88 -12.63 -13.13
N GLN A 340 -29.12 -12.60 -14.22
CA GLN A 340 -29.59 -13.05 -15.52
C GLN A 340 -29.89 -14.56 -15.54
N ARG A 341 -29.14 -15.36 -14.78
CA ARG A 341 -29.40 -16.80 -14.67
C ARG A 341 -30.60 -17.13 -13.77
N PHE A 342 -30.90 -16.28 -12.79
CA PHE A 342 -32.10 -16.38 -11.93
C PHE A 342 -33.39 -16.02 -12.67
N ASN A 343 -33.33 -15.24 -13.75
CA ASN A 343 -34.50 -14.82 -14.53
C ASN A 343 -34.46 -15.33 -16.00
N PRO A 344 -34.49 -16.65 -16.22
CA PRO A 344 -34.30 -17.25 -17.54
C PRO A 344 -35.42 -16.88 -18.54
N ASP A 345 -36.65 -16.66 -18.07
CA ASP A 345 -37.80 -16.35 -18.93
C ASP A 345 -37.70 -14.97 -19.60
N SER A 346 -36.84 -14.09 -19.07
CA SER A 346 -36.61 -12.75 -19.61
C SER A 346 -35.64 -12.70 -20.78
N LEU A 347 -34.89 -13.79 -21.06
CA LEU A 347 -33.83 -13.82 -22.06
C LEU A 347 -34.17 -14.80 -23.21
N PRO A 348 -34.22 -14.32 -24.47
CA PRO A 348 -34.49 -15.19 -25.61
C PRO A 348 -33.33 -16.17 -25.82
N GLN A 349 -33.67 -17.44 -26.05
CA GLN A 349 -32.72 -18.50 -26.37
C GLN A 349 -32.31 -18.43 -27.85
N PRO A 350 -31.08 -18.84 -28.20
CA PRO A 350 -30.66 -18.90 -29.60
C PRO A 350 -31.49 -19.93 -30.37
N ILE A 351 -31.99 -19.53 -31.55
CA ILE A 351 -32.79 -20.41 -32.42
C ILE A 351 -31.86 -21.27 -33.27
N ILE A 352 -31.87 -22.58 -33.05
CA ILE A 352 -31.12 -23.56 -33.86
C ILE A 352 -32.10 -24.33 -34.73
N LEU A 353 -31.87 -24.35 -36.04
CA LEU A 353 -32.78 -24.99 -37.00
C LEU A 353 -32.59 -26.51 -37.03
N ASP A 354 -31.36 -26.99 -36.96
CA ASP A 354 -31.07 -28.43 -36.92
C ASP A 354 -30.48 -28.79 -35.55
N GLU A 355 -31.35 -29.22 -34.63
CA GLU A 355 -30.93 -29.77 -33.33
C GLU A 355 -30.60 -31.27 -33.40
N HIS A 356 -31.15 -31.97 -34.40
CA HIS A 356 -30.92 -33.40 -34.62
C HIS A 356 -29.47 -33.69 -35.01
N ILE A 357 -28.84 -32.83 -35.82
CA ILE A 357 -27.39 -32.87 -36.05
C ILE A 357 -26.67 -32.37 -34.79
N GLY A 358 -26.27 -33.34 -33.96
CA GLY A 358 -25.38 -33.11 -32.83
C GLY A 358 -24.05 -32.47 -33.25
N LEU A 359 -23.32 -31.93 -32.27
CA LEU A 359 -22.00 -31.36 -32.51
C LEU A 359 -20.95 -32.49 -32.56
N GLU A 360 -20.22 -32.63 -33.66
CA GLU A 360 -19.13 -33.61 -33.74
C GLU A 360 -18.08 -33.38 -32.62
N GLU A 361 -17.54 -34.47 -32.08
CA GLU A 361 -16.56 -34.44 -30.97
C GLU A 361 -15.37 -33.52 -31.25
N ARG A 362 -14.91 -33.49 -32.50
CA ARG A 362 -13.79 -32.66 -32.92
C ARG A 362 -14.09 -31.17 -32.78
N PHE A 363 -15.30 -30.73 -33.09
CA PHE A 363 -15.70 -29.33 -32.94
C PHE A 363 -16.01 -29.00 -31.49
N ARG A 364 -16.65 -29.93 -30.77
CA ARG A 364 -16.91 -29.80 -29.33
C ARG A 364 -15.62 -29.60 -28.52
N SER A 365 -14.64 -30.49 -28.70
CA SER A 365 -13.34 -30.40 -28.03
C SER A 365 -12.58 -29.11 -28.37
N ARG A 366 -12.65 -28.64 -29.62
CA ARG A 366 -12.04 -27.37 -30.03
C ARG A 366 -12.69 -26.16 -29.37
N PHE A 367 -14.02 -26.09 -29.31
CA PHE A 367 -14.71 -24.99 -28.65
C PHE A 367 -14.42 -24.96 -27.15
N VAL A 368 -14.44 -26.12 -26.48
CA VAL A 368 -14.06 -26.24 -25.07
C VAL A 368 -12.61 -25.81 -24.86
N ALA A 369 -11.67 -26.28 -25.70
CA ALA A 369 -10.26 -25.92 -25.59
C ALA A 369 -10.03 -24.42 -25.78
N ILE A 370 -10.67 -23.82 -26.79
CA ILE A 370 -10.59 -22.37 -27.02
C ILE A 370 -11.14 -21.59 -25.83
N ALA A 371 -12.33 -21.94 -25.33
CA ALA A 371 -12.92 -21.29 -24.17
C ALA A 371 -12.01 -21.41 -22.95
N ALA A 372 -11.48 -22.61 -22.69
CA ALA A 372 -10.53 -22.82 -21.60
C ALA A 372 -9.25 -22.00 -21.77
N ILE A 373 -8.67 -21.94 -22.97
CA ILE A 373 -7.45 -21.14 -23.22
C ILE A 373 -7.73 -19.66 -23.00
N VAL A 374 -8.81 -19.10 -23.56
CA VAL A 374 -9.13 -17.68 -23.38
C VAL A 374 -9.41 -17.38 -21.91
N LEU A 375 -10.15 -18.23 -21.20
CA LEU A 375 -10.51 -17.99 -19.80
C LEU A 375 -9.33 -18.17 -18.83
N LEU A 376 -8.42 -19.10 -19.10
CA LEU A 376 -7.24 -19.34 -18.26
C LEU A 376 -6.09 -18.39 -18.60
N ALA A 377 -5.74 -18.28 -19.88
CA ALA A 377 -4.63 -17.43 -20.32
C ALA A 377 -4.98 -15.94 -20.24
N GLY A 378 -6.25 -15.60 -20.45
CA GLY A 378 -6.76 -14.24 -20.36
C GLY A 378 -7.30 -13.86 -19.00
N LEU A 379 -7.10 -14.68 -17.96
CA LEU A 379 -7.50 -14.34 -16.61
C LEU A 379 -6.85 -13.00 -16.22
N PRO A 380 -7.66 -11.99 -15.88
CA PRO A 380 -7.16 -10.70 -15.43
C PRO A 380 -6.74 -10.76 -13.96
N GLY A 381 -5.94 -9.77 -13.54
CA GLY A 381 -5.59 -9.55 -12.14
C GLY A 381 -6.80 -9.44 -11.21
N THR A 382 -6.56 -9.71 -9.92
CA THR A 382 -7.57 -9.48 -8.86
C THR A 382 -7.98 -8.02 -8.78
N VAL A 383 -7.03 -7.12 -9.04
CA VAL A 383 -7.21 -5.67 -9.17
C VAL A 383 -6.54 -5.20 -10.47
N PRO A 384 -7.26 -5.19 -11.60
CA PRO A 384 -6.68 -4.82 -12.90
C PRO A 384 -6.16 -3.39 -13.02
N SER A 385 -6.62 -2.50 -12.12
CA SER A 385 -6.09 -1.14 -12.00
C SER A 385 -6.38 -0.56 -10.61
N TYR A 386 -5.41 0.12 -10.01
CA TYR A 386 -5.56 0.86 -8.75
C TYR A 386 -4.67 2.11 -8.71
N GLU A 387 -5.02 3.09 -7.89
CA GLU A 387 -4.20 4.29 -7.65
C GLU A 387 -3.17 4.00 -6.54
N MET A 388 -1.91 4.36 -6.76
CA MET A 388 -0.83 4.19 -5.77
C MET A 388 -0.78 5.41 -4.85
N GLU A 389 -1.36 5.28 -3.66
CA GLU A 389 -1.42 6.37 -2.67
C GLU A 389 -0.03 6.77 -2.15
N ASP A 390 0.85 5.80 -1.86
CA ASP A 390 2.19 6.02 -1.29
C ASP A 390 3.27 6.40 -2.33
N TYR A 391 2.91 7.02 -3.45
CA TYR A 391 3.84 7.26 -4.55
C TYR A 391 4.95 8.30 -4.26
N ILE A 392 4.75 9.17 -3.26
CA ILE A 392 5.75 10.15 -2.76
C ILE A 392 6.51 9.59 -1.54
N ALA A 393 6.31 8.33 -1.15
CA ALA A 393 6.96 7.78 0.04
C ALA A 393 8.49 7.82 -0.06
N GLY A 394 9.14 7.93 1.12
CA GLY A 394 10.59 7.94 1.28
C GLY A 394 11.26 6.60 0.97
N ILE A 395 12.33 6.27 1.70
CA ILE A 395 13.03 4.99 1.56
C ILE A 395 12.46 3.93 2.51
N SER A 396 12.62 2.66 2.13
CA SER A 396 12.35 1.52 3.01
C SER A 396 13.58 1.21 3.86
N THR A 397 13.36 0.93 5.15
CA THR A 397 14.38 0.46 6.10
C THR A 397 14.17 -0.99 6.51
N ASP A 398 13.14 -1.67 5.98
CA ASP A 398 12.71 -3.01 6.40
C ASP A 398 13.78 -4.10 6.18
N GLU A 399 14.70 -3.91 5.23
CA GLU A 399 15.78 -4.87 4.93
C GLU A 399 17.05 -4.63 5.75
N TRP A 400 17.10 -3.57 6.56
CA TRP A 400 18.29 -3.22 7.34
C TRP A 400 18.40 -4.12 8.59
N PRO A 401 19.62 -4.45 9.04
CA PRO A 401 19.80 -5.31 10.22
C PRO A 401 19.28 -4.61 11.49
N GLU A 402 18.74 -5.40 12.43
CA GLU A 402 18.27 -4.90 13.74
C GLU A 402 19.34 -5.12 14.83
N GLU A 403 20.25 -6.08 14.66
CA GLU A 403 21.29 -6.43 15.63
C GLU A 403 22.57 -6.91 14.93
N LEU A 404 23.71 -6.51 15.48
CA LEU A 404 25.05 -6.87 15.02
C LEU A 404 25.93 -7.24 16.22
N HIS A 405 26.79 -8.24 16.04
CA HIS A 405 27.75 -8.69 17.04
C HIS A 405 29.17 -8.39 16.55
N PHE A 406 30.04 -7.88 17.42
CA PHE A 406 31.42 -7.50 17.10
C PHE A 406 32.43 -8.19 18.00
N GLU A 407 33.66 -8.34 17.50
CA GLU A 407 34.84 -8.65 18.32
C GLU A 407 35.59 -7.33 18.59
N ALA A 408 36.09 -7.14 19.82
CA ALA A 408 36.78 -5.91 20.21
C ALA A 408 37.94 -5.55 19.24
N GLY A 409 37.97 -4.28 18.82
CA GLY A 409 38.94 -3.73 17.86
C GLY A 409 38.83 -4.23 16.41
N VAL A 410 37.88 -5.09 16.07
CA VAL A 410 37.71 -5.63 14.71
C VAL A 410 36.52 -4.95 14.03
N GLY A 411 36.81 -4.10 13.05
CA GLY A 411 35.77 -3.43 12.27
C GLY A 411 35.12 -4.34 11.22
N GLU A 412 33.80 -4.23 11.08
CA GLU A 412 33.02 -4.95 10.07
C GLU A 412 32.36 -3.98 9.08
N GLU A 413 32.18 -4.45 7.84
CA GLU A 413 31.49 -3.70 6.78
C GLU A 413 30.07 -4.22 6.61
N ILE A 414 29.08 -3.32 6.70
CA ILE A 414 27.67 -3.58 6.42
C ILE A 414 27.22 -2.82 5.16
N LEU A 415 26.22 -3.36 4.47
CA LEU A 415 25.63 -2.75 3.29
C LEU A 415 24.19 -2.33 3.60
N LEU A 416 23.93 -1.03 3.60
CA LEU A 416 22.57 -0.50 3.68
C LEU A 416 22.00 -0.35 2.27
N ILE A 417 20.89 -1.03 2.00
CA ILE A 417 20.19 -0.97 0.73
C ILE A 417 19.18 0.17 0.80
N LEU A 418 19.37 1.19 -0.05
CA LEU A 418 18.48 2.34 -0.15
C LEU A 418 17.51 2.13 -1.31
N GLU A 419 16.32 1.60 -0.99
CA GLU A 419 15.23 1.39 -1.94
C GLU A 419 14.07 2.38 -1.67
N PRO A 420 13.62 3.17 -2.66
CA PRO A 420 12.42 3.98 -2.53
C PRO A 420 11.17 3.13 -2.34
N ARG A 421 10.35 3.47 -1.34
CA ARG A 421 9.02 2.89 -1.18
C ARG A 421 8.04 3.44 -2.22
N GLY A 422 8.21 4.71 -2.58
CA GLY A 422 7.45 5.39 -3.63
C GLY A 422 8.07 5.27 -5.02
N VAL A 423 7.50 6.06 -5.94
CA VAL A 423 7.87 6.12 -7.35
C VAL A 423 8.68 7.37 -7.66
N MET A 424 8.37 8.45 -6.94
CA MET A 424 9.04 9.73 -7.11
C MET A 424 10.52 9.61 -6.76
N PRO A 425 11.42 10.32 -7.47
CA PRO A 425 12.82 10.33 -7.14
C PRO A 425 13.02 10.88 -5.72
N VAL A 426 13.63 10.09 -4.86
CA VAL A 426 13.86 10.45 -3.45
C VAL A 426 15.28 10.96 -3.29
N SER A 427 15.41 12.11 -2.63
CA SER A 427 16.67 12.68 -2.20
C SER A 427 16.55 13.04 -0.72
N GLY A 428 17.62 12.79 0.03
CA GLY A 428 17.60 12.94 1.47
C GLY A 428 18.99 12.80 2.07
N TRP A 429 19.00 12.75 3.40
CA TRP A 429 20.22 12.70 4.19
C TRP A 429 20.09 11.54 5.19
N LEU A 430 21.20 10.86 5.46
CA LEU A 430 21.30 9.87 6.51
C LEU A 430 22.27 10.39 7.55
N GLN A 431 21.84 10.44 8.81
CA GLN A 431 22.71 10.68 9.95
C GLN A 431 22.89 9.40 10.75
N PHE A 432 24.09 9.23 11.29
CA PHE A 432 24.44 8.07 12.09
C PHE A 432 24.83 8.55 13.48
N ARG A 433 24.25 7.96 14.51
CA ARG A 433 24.58 8.27 15.90
C ARG A 433 24.71 6.99 16.70
N VAL A 434 25.82 6.83 17.41
CA VAL A 434 25.98 5.76 18.39
C VAL A 434 25.54 6.29 19.75
N GLU A 435 24.71 5.53 20.46
CA GLU A 435 24.24 5.85 21.81
C GLU A 435 24.57 4.68 22.75
N GLY A 436 24.97 4.96 24.00
CA GLY A 436 25.38 3.96 24.99
C GLY A 436 26.47 4.49 25.92
N SER A 437 27.23 3.59 26.56
CA SER A 437 28.39 3.97 27.40
C SER A 437 29.58 4.39 26.53
N ASP A 438 30.12 5.59 26.70
CA ASP A 438 31.32 6.04 25.97
C ASP A 438 31.20 5.88 24.43
N PRO A 439 30.20 6.51 23.78
CA PRO A 439 29.93 6.32 22.35
C PRO A 439 31.07 6.81 21.44
N ASP A 440 31.91 7.72 21.91
CA ASP A 440 33.02 8.32 21.16
C ASP A 440 34.13 7.31 20.78
N ASP A 441 34.18 6.15 21.46
CA ASP A 441 35.16 5.09 21.18
C ASP A 441 34.78 4.27 19.93
N TRP A 442 33.55 4.39 19.43
CA TRP A 442 33.11 3.74 18.20
C TRP A 442 33.50 4.54 16.95
N GLY A 443 34.19 3.88 16.02
CA GLY A 443 34.56 4.46 14.74
C GLY A 443 33.54 4.16 13.64
N LEU A 444 32.85 5.17 13.12
CA LEU A 444 31.98 5.04 11.95
C LEU A 444 32.65 5.62 10.70
N ASN A 445 32.77 4.81 9.65
CA ASN A 445 33.30 5.26 8.36
C ASN A 445 32.38 4.84 7.21
N TYR A 446 31.86 5.81 6.46
CA TYR A 446 30.92 5.59 5.37
C TYR A 446 31.40 6.30 4.10
N SER A 447 31.09 5.71 2.95
CA SER A 447 31.65 6.11 1.64
C SER A 447 31.30 7.53 1.17
N CYS A 448 30.31 8.18 1.79
CA CYS A 448 29.83 9.52 1.45
C CYS A 448 30.44 10.64 2.30
N SER A 449 31.33 10.34 3.24
CA SER A 449 31.96 11.36 4.10
C SER A 449 33.19 11.97 3.41
N GLU A 450 33.10 13.26 3.05
CA GLU A 450 34.32 14.07 2.90
C GLU A 450 34.49 15.04 4.09
N PHE A 451 33.41 15.51 4.75
CA PHE A 451 33.53 16.55 5.80
C PHE A 451 32.43 16.61 6.90
N SER A 452 31.47 15.68 6.98
CA SER A 452 30.38 15.75 7.99
C SER A 452 29.83 14.37 8.35
N GLU A 453 29.30 14.21 9.57
CA GLU A 453 28.55 13.05 10.12
C GLU A 453 27.26 12.68 9.36
N VAL A 454 27.10 13.22 8.15
CA VAL A 454 25.90 13.13 7.36
C VAL A 454 26.20 12.69 5.93
N CYS A 455 25.37 11.77 5.45
CA CYS A 455 25.45 11.21 4.11
C CYS A 455 24.29 11.69 3.25
N ARG A 456 24.57 12.44 2.18
CA ARG A 456 23.56 12.87 1.22
C ARG A 456 23.40 11.85 0.09
N PHE A 457 22.15 11.52 -0.24
CA PHE A 457 21.80 10.76 -1.44
C PHE A 457 20.82 11.57 -2.32
N ASP A 458 20.97 11.45 -3.64
CA ASP A 458 20.20 12.24 -4.59
C ASP A 458 19.56 11.35 -5.68
N GLY A 459 18.27 11.55 -5.90
CA GLY A 459 17.53 11.06 -7.07
C GLY A 459 17.46 9.54 -7.16
N LEU A 460 17.22 8.86 -6.03
CA LEU A 460 16.99 7.43 -5.99
C LEU A 460 15.62 7.10 -6.59
N THR A 461 15.57 6.11 -7.47
CA THR A 461 14.34 5.62 -8.11
C THR A 461 14.27 4.11 -7.98
N GLN A 462 13.10 3.52 -8.17
CA GLN A 462 12.91 2.05 -8.11
C GLN A 462 13.82 1.26 -9.07
N ASN A 463 14.35 1.91 -10.11
CA ASN A 463 15.29 1.28 -11.06
C ASN A 463 16.77 1.46 -10.67
N LYS A 464 17.06 2.36 -9.72
CA LYS A 464 18.41 2.70 -9.30
C LYS A 464 18.50 2.63 -7.78
N ILE A 465 18.64 1.41 -7.30
CA ILE A 465 18.96 1.12 -5.90
C ILE A 465 20.40 1.58 -5.62
N LEU A 466 20.62 2.16 -4.46
CA LEU A 466 21.95 2.54 -3.97
C LEU A 466 22.32 1.64 -2.79
N GLU A 467 23.48 1.02 -2.87
CA GLU A 467 24.07 0.29 -1.76
C GLU A 467 25.08 1.21 -1.08
N LEU A 468 24.86 1.49 0.20
CA LEU A 468 25.75 2.32 1.01
C LEU A 468 26.58 1.41 1.95
N PRO A 469 27.88 1.22 1.67
CA PRO A 469 28.77 0.52 2.59
C PRO A 469 29.13 1.41 3.78
N ILE A 470 29.04 0.81 4.97
CA ILE A 470 29.41 1.42 6.25
C ILE A 470 30.36 0.47 6.97
N VAL A 471 31.50 0.98 7.39
CA VAL A 471 32.46 0.27 8.23
C VAL A 471 32.27 0.75 9.66
N ILE A 472 31.89 -0.18 10.54
CA ILE A 472 31.69 0.06 11.97
C ILE A 472 32.88 -0.57 12.70
N THR A 473 33.61 0.24 13.47
CA THR A 473 34.79 -0.18 14.23
C THR A 473 34.46 -0.10 15.72
N PRO A 474 34.42 -1.25 16.44
CA PRO A 474 34.19 -1.26 17.89
C PRO A 474 35.42 -0.78 18.68
N PRO A 475 35.24 -0.43 19.96
CA PRO A 475 36.34 -0.13 20.89
C PRO A 475 37.39 -1.26 20.98
N GLU A 476 38.63 -0.92 21.36
CA GLU A 476 39.72 -1.91 21.53
C GLU A 476 39.55 -2.79 22.79
N GLU A 477 38.81 -2.31 23.79
CA GLU A 477 38.50 -3.01 25.03
C GLU A 477 37.08 -3.61 25.00
N ASP A 478 36.73 -4.45 25.99
CA ASP A 478 35.38 -4.99 26.12
C ASP A 478 34.39 -3.84 26.38
N PHE A 479 33.24 -3.87 25.68
CA PHE A 479 32.24 -2.80 25.72
C PHE A 479 30.85 -3.35 26.07
N SER A 480 30.03 -2.52 26.72
CA SER A 480 28.60 -2.80 26.91
C SER A 480 27.84 -2.60 25.59
N PRO A 481 26.66 -3.20 25.39
CA PRO A 481 25.89 -2.99 24.17
C PRO A 481 25.54 -1.52 23.89
N HIS A 482 25.63 -1.11 22.62
CA HIS A 482 25.26 0.23 22.13
C HIS A 482 24.09 0.16 21.15
N LEU A 483 23.47 1.30 20.88
CA LEU A 483 22.53 1.46 19.77
C LEU A 483 23.12 2.37 18.71
N LEU A 484 23.23 1.87 17.48
CA LEU A 484 23.42 2.69 16.31
C LEU A 484 22.05 3.13 15.78
N LYS A 485 21.81 4.42 15.87
CA LYS A 485 20.62 5.10 15.39
C LYS A 485 20.91 5.71 14.02
N ILE A 486 20.10 5.31 13.04
CA ILE A 486 20.17 5.84 11.68
C ILE A 486 18.94 6.69 11.44
N LEU A 487 19.17 7.99 11.28
CA LEU A 487 18.11 8.97 11.06
C LEU A 487 18.05 9.27 9.56
N VAL A 488 16.90 8.99 8.97
CA VAL A 488 16.60 9.25 7.57
C VAL A 488 15.84 10.57 7.48
N GLU A 489 16.50 11.61 6.99
CA GLU A 489 15.91 12.92 6.78
C GLU A 489 15.48 13.08 5.31
N ILE A 490 14.19 12.84 5.06
CA ILE A 490 13.51 13.10 3.78
C ILE A 490 12.32 13.99 4.10
N SER A 491 12.16 15.09 3.37
CA SER A 491 11.09 16.05 3.63
C SER A 491 9.71 15.38 3.67
N GLY A 492 9.10 15.33 4.86
CA GLY A 492 7.78 14.75 5.11
C GLY A 492 7.75 13.22 5.26
N PHE A 493 8.90 12.56 5.24
CA PHE A 493 9.07 11.11 5.41
C PHE A 493 10.31 10.79 6.24
N GLU A 494 10.43 11.46 7.39
CA GLU A 494 11.50 11.24 8.34
C GLU A 494 11.30 9.89 9.07
N VAL A 495 12.33 9.04 9.09
CA VAL A 495 12.27 7.70 9.68
C VAL A 495 13.54 7.43 10.51
N GLU A 496 13.39 6.72 11.62
CA GLU A 496 14.47 6.29 12.49
C GLU A 496 14.59 4.77 12.44
N HIS A 497 15.81 4.27 12.20
CA HIS A 497 16.13 2.83 12.25
C HIS A 497 17.17 2.58 13.35
N LEU A 498 16.96 1.52 14.13
CA LEU A 498 17.80 1.17 15.26
C LEU A 498 18.54 -0.14 14.99
N ILE A 499 19.84 -0.14 15.22
CA ILE A 499 20.69 -1.32 15.15
C ILE A 499 21.37 -1.50 16.49
N LYS A 500 21.12 -2.62 17.16
CA LYS A 500 21.80 -2.99 18.39
C LYS A 500 23.21 -3.49 18.09
N LEU A 501 24.21 -2.91 18.72
CA LEU A 501 25.60 -3.30 18.63
C LEU A 501 25.98 -4.03 19.92
N SER A 502 26.42 -5.27 19.82
CA SER A 502 26.77 -6.11 20.97
C SER A 502 28.10 -6.81 20.78
N SER A 503 28.71 -7.26 21.86
CA SER A 503 29.92 -8.10 21.81
C SER A 503 29.54 -9.55 21.51
N HIS A 504 30.47 -10.35 20.97
CA HIS A 504 30.31 -11.81 20.91
C HIS A 504 30.49 -12.48 22.29
N ASP A 505 31.21 -11.82 23.19
CA ASP A 505 31.39 -12.26 24.58
C ASP A 505 30.31 -11.57 25.43
N ASP A 506 29.12 -12.16 25.49
CA ASP A 506 27.89 -11.60 26.09
C ASP A 506 27.95 -11.35 27.62
N GLU A 507 29.11 -11.41 28.29
CA GLU A 507 29.16 -11.19 29.74
C GLU A 507 28.99 -9.70 30.10
N GLY A 508 27.83 -9.35 30.66
CA GLY A 508 27.50 -7.98 31.04
C GLY A 508 26.03 -7.65 30.79
N PHE A 509 25.72 -6.35 30.63
CA PHE A 509 24.38 -5.93 30.23
C PHE A 509 24.07 -6.38 28.80
N VAL A 510 22.82 -6.77 28.57
CA VAL A 510 22.29 -7.13 27.25
C VAL A 510 21.64 -5.91 26.60
N ASP A 511 21.08 -5.00 27.39
CA ASP A 511 20.49 -3.76 26.90
C ASP A 511 21.47 -2.59 26.98
N SER A 512 21.29 -1.59 26.10
CA SER A 512 22.08 -0.36 26.10
C SER A 512 21.65 0.66 27.16
N TYR A 513 20.47 0.47 27.76
CA TYR A 513 19.88 1.39 28.73
C TYR A 513 19.26 0.66 29.91
N TRP A 514 19.21 1.37 31.04
CA TRP A 514 18.27 1.06 32.10
C TRP A 514 16.86 1.53 31.75
N ASN A 515 15.88 0.65 31.89
CA ASN A 515 14.47 1.02 31.81
C ASN A 515 14.00 1.61 33.15
N LEU A 516 13.57 2.87 33.12
CA LEU A 516 13.09 3.58 34.30
C LEU A 516 11.59 3.33 34.54
N THR A 517 11.27 2.88 35.74
CA THR A 517 9.90 2.68 36.21
C THR A 517 9.71 3.31 37.60
N GLY A 518 8.51 3.81 37.88
CA GLY A 518 8.21 4.47 39.17
C GLY A 518 8.36 6.00 39.14
N ASP A 519 8.17 6.63 40.29
CA ASP A 519 8.17 8.08 40.45
C ASP A 519 9.57 8.60 40.84
N SER A 520 9.83 9.90 40.65
CA SER A 520 11.13 10.53 40.95
C SER A 520 11.64 10.35 42.40
N GLU A 521 10.74 10.06 43.34
CA GLU A 521 11.08 9.80 44.74
C GLU A 521 11.55 8.36 44.98
N ASN A 522 11.04 7.40 44.22
CA ASN A 522 11.39 5.97 44.36
C ASN A 522 11.61 5.36 42.96
N PRO A 523 12.64 5.81 42.22
CA PRO A 523 12.90 5.31 40.89
C PRO A 523 13.35 3.85 40.95
N ILE A 524 12.83 3.02 40.06
CA ILE A 524 13.25 1.64 39.87
C ILE A 524 13.83 1.54 38.47
N ILE A 525 15.10 1.17 38.37
CA ILE A 525 15.77 0.91 37.10
C ILE A 525 15.96 -0.59 36.90
N CYS A 526 15.60 -1.11 35.74
CA CYS A 526 15.74 -2.52 35.39
C CYS A 526 16.42 -2.69 34.03
N SER A 527 17.27 -3.72 33.90
CA SER A 527 17.93 -4.09 32.65
C SER A 527 18.29 -5.57 32.67
N GLU A 528 18.35 -6.21 31.50
CA GLU A 528 18.80 -7.59 31.39
C GLU A 528 20.33 -7.68 31.40
N MET A 529 20.86 -8.63 32.20
CA MET A 529 22.29 -8.87 32.32
C MET A 529 22.57 -10.37 32.17
N ASP A 530 23.52 -10.74 31.31
CA ASP A 530 24.06 -12.10 31.29
C ASP A 530 25.19 -12.22 32.31
N ALA A 531 24.91 -13.01 33.35
CA ALA A 531 25.89 -13.27 34.40
C ALA A 531 26.92 -14.35 34.01
N GLY A 532 26.84 -14.93 32.80
CA GLY A 532 27.71 -16.01 32.34
C GLY A 532 27.65 -17.19 33.31
N GLU A 533 28.76 -17.47 33.99
CA GLU A 533 28.87 -18.53 35.02
C GLU A 533 28.18 -18.21 36.36
N GLY A 534 27.55 -17.05 36.50
CA GLY A 534 26.97 -16.52 37.74
C GLY A 534 27.99 -15.74 38.59
N GLY A 535 27.52 -15.09 39.65
CA GLY A 535 28.38 -14.27 40.52
C GLY A 535 27.62 -13.43 41.54
N VAL A 536 28.36 -12.65 42.34
CA VAL A 536 27.79 -11.69 43.29
C VAL A 536 27.84 -10.28 42.68
N LEU A 537 26.68 -9.65 42.53
CA LEU A 537 26.54 -8.29 42.05
C LEU A 537 26.94 -7.28 43.13
N SER A 538 27.86 -6.37 42.81
CA SER A 538 28.24 -5.23 43.64
C SER A 538 27.97 -3.93 42.90
N ILE A 539 27.46 -2.93 43.61
CA ILE A 539 27.04 -1.64 43.04
C ILE A 539 27.79 -0.53 43.77
N GLU A 540 28.21 0.49 43.03
CA GLU A 540 28.80 1.70 43.56
C GLU A 540 27.74 2.77 43.87
N GLY A 541 27.91 3.49 44.98
CA GLY A 541 27.02 4.57 45.44
C GLY A 541 26.04 4.15 46.55
N SER A 542 25.62 5.12 47.38
CA SER A 542 24.73 4.87 48.52
C SER A 542 23.23 5.07 48.22
N TYR A 543 22.91 5.59 47.03
CA TYR A 543 21.55 5.93 46.62
C TYR A 543 20.76 4.77 45.98
N TRP A 544 21.42 3.67 45.62
CA TRP A 544 20.82 2.54 44.92
C TRP A 544 20.88 1.25 45.73
N GLU A 545 19.76 0.53 45.83
CA GLU A 545 19.63 -0.76 46.53
C GLU A 545 19.14 -1.86 45.58
N GLN A 546 19.65 -3.09 45.72
CA GLN A 546 19.24 -4.23 44.90
C GLN A 546 17.88 -4.81 45.35
N MET A 547 17.00 -5.12 44.41
CA MET A 547 15.69 -5.71 44.73
C MET A 547 15.68 -7.25 44.80
N ASN A 548 16.42 -7.94 43.92
CA ASN A 548 16.32 -9.39 43.72
C ASN A 548 17.43 -10.22 44.42
N GLY A 549 18.18 -9.61 45.34
CA GLY A 549 19.34 -10.22 46.01
C GLY A 549 20.60 -10.19 45.15
N SER A 550 21.77 -10.34 45.79
CA SER A 550 23.06 -10.10 45.13
C SER A 550 23.62 -11.29 44.35
N ASN A 551 23.04 -12.49 44.46
CA ASN A 551 23.54 -13.69 43.77
C ASN A 551 22.81 -13.89 42.44
N LEU A 552 23.52 -13.73 41.34
CA LEU A 552 23.05 -14.05 40.00
C LEU A 552 23.37 -15.50 39.63
N SER A 553 22.37 -16.22 39.12
CA SER A 553 22.57 -17.59 38.61
C SER A 553 23.15 -17.58 37.19
N PHE A 554 23.40 -18.75 36.61
CA PHE A 554 23.88 -18.88 35.23
C PHE A 554 22.86 -18.32 34.21
N GLY A 555 23.36 -17.58 33.20
CA GLY A 555 22.61 -17.02 32.08
C GLY A 555 21.92 -15.66 32.36
N VAL A 556 21.18 -15.18 31.35
CA VAL A 556 20.48 -13.88 31.37
C VAL A 556 19.45 -13.78 32.49
N GLN A 557 19.54 -12.71 33.28
CA GLN A 557 18.63 -12.37 34.36
C GLN A 557 18.36 -10.87 34.38
N GLU A 558 17.13 -10.51 34.76
CA GLU A 558 16.76 -9.12 35.00
C GLU A 558 17.34 -8.62 36.32
N VAL A 559 18.15 -7.57 36.24
CA VAL A 559 18.71 -6.85 37.37
C VAL A 559 17.85 -5.60 37.58
N CYS A 560 17.27 -5.46 38.77
CA CYS A 560 16.48 -4.28 39.14
C CYS A 560 17.04 -3.62 40.40
N LEU A 561 17.26 -2.31 40.32
CA LEU A 561 17.74 -1.46 41.41
C LEU A 561 16.66 -0.46 41.81
N ARG A 562 16.45 -0.31 43.11
CA ARG A 562 15.60 0.72 43.68
C ARG A 562 16.48 1.89 44.13
N GLY A 563 16.25 3.05 43.53
CA GLY A 563 16.84 4.30 43.97
C GLY A 563 16.07 4.91 45.13
N HIS A 564 16.81 5.56 46.02
CA HIS A 564 16.28 6.48 47.01
C HIS A 564 16.04 7.88 46.42
N GLU A 565 15.41 8.75 47.18
CA GLU A 565 15.14 10.13 46.78
C GLU A 565 16.45 10.86 46.44
N GLY A 566 16.59 11.30 45.19
CA GLY A 566 17.80 11.94 44.67
C GLY A 566 18.78 11.01 43.96
N ALA A 567 18.46 9.72 43.79
CA ALA A 567 19.34 8.74 43.16
C ALA A 567 19.72 9.07 41.71
N ILE A 568 18.77 9.62 40.94
CA ILE A 568 19.04 10.09 39.57
C ILE A 568 19.87 11.38 39.62
N GLN A 569 19.55 12.30 40.53
CA GLN A 569 20.16 13.63 40.59
C GLN A 569 21.55 13.68 41.23
N ASN A 570 21.97 12.60 41.89
CA ASN A 570 23.31 12.45 42.46
C ASN A 570 24.39 12.05 41.43
N SER A 571 24.00 11.72 40.19
CA SER A 571 24.93 11.31 39.15
C SER A 571 25.48 12.51 38.39
N ASP A 572 26.81 12.58 38.26
CA ASP A 572 27.52 13.63 37.52
C ASP A 572 27.84 13.21 36.06
N LEU A 573 27.43 11.99 35.67
CA LEU A 573 27.71 11.42 34.36
C LEU A 573 26.48 11.52 33.47
N PHE A 574 26.66 12.11 32.29
CA PHE A 574 25.62 12.28 31.28
C PHE A 574 26.11 11.83 29.91
N ASP A 575 25.20 11.29 29.08
CA ASP A 575 25.52 10.96 27.69
C ASP A 575 25.37 12.18 26.77
N GLY A 576 25.64 12.00 25.47
CA GLY A 576 25.51 13.08 24.48
C GLY A 576 24.10 13.65 24.31
N GLN A 577 23.07 12.93 24.76
CA GLN A 577 21.68 13.40 24.78
C GLN A 577 21.29 14.00 26.15
N GLY A 578 22.25 14.08 27.07
CA GLY A 578 22.07 14.53 28.43
C GLY A 578 21.45 13.49 29.36
N ARG A 579 21.19 12.25 28.96
CA ARG A 579 20.62 11.23 29.86
C ARG A 579 21.59 10.89 30.98
N VAL A 580 21.04 10.63 32.16
CA VAL A 580 21.80 10.36 33.38
C VAL A 580 22.29 8.91 33.38
N PHE A 581 23.53 8.68 33.79
CA PHE A 581 24.03 7.31 33.99
C PHE A 581 23.52 6.68 35.29
N GLY A 582 23.20 5.39 35.22
CA GLY A 582 22.94 4.56 36.39
C GLY A 582 24.21 4.32 37.22
N PRO A 583 24.08 3.65 38.38
CA PRO A 583 25.24 3.35 39.20
C PRO A 583 26.17 2.35 38.50
N VAL A 584 27.46 2.41 38.82
CA VAL A 584 28.45 1.46 38.30
C VAL A 584 28.21 0.08 38.90
N VAL A 585 28.16 -0.94 38.04
CA VAL A 585 27.88 -2.32 38.41
C VAL A 585 29.10 -3.20 38.15
N TYR A 586 29.39 -4.08 39.11
CA TYR A 586 30.46 -5.08 39.06
C TYR A 586 29.92 -6.48 39.32
N LEU A 587 30.46 -7.47 38.62
CA LEU A 587 30.20 -8.88 38.90
C LEU A 587 31.41 -9.52 39.57
N ILE A 588 31.29 -9.85 40.85
CA ILE A 588 32.38 -10.43 41.66
C ILE A 588 32.24 -11.95 41.70
N ARG A 589 33.29 -12.66 41.29
CA ARG A 589 33.45 -14.12 41.38
C ARG A 589 34.64 -14.45 42.31
N GLU A 590 34.78 -15.72 42.71
CA GLU A 590 35.84 -16.13 43.65
C GLU A 590 37.27 -15.79 43.17
N ASN A 591 37.50 -15.69 41.84
CA ASN A 591 38.81 -15.47 41.23
C ASN A 591 38.89 -14.29 40.24
N SER A 592 37.78 -13.60 39.94
CA SER A 592 37.75 -12.48 38.98
C SER A 592 36.64 -11.49 39.32
N THR A 593 36.84 -10.23 38.93
CA THR A 593 35.80 -9.20 38.91
C THR A 593 35.62 -8.75 37.48
N SER A 594 34.40 -8.82 36.97
CA SER A 594 34.03 -8.34 35.63
C SER A 594 33.33 -6.98 35.76
N GLY A 595 33.43 -6.14 34.72
CA GLY A 595 33.08 -4.71 34.75
C GLY A 595 34.32 -3.82 34.92
N PRO A 596 34.16 -2.51 35.20
CA PRO A 596 32.90 -1.80 35.51
C PRO A 596 31.97 -1.68 34.31
N TRP A 597 30.67 -1.78 34.55
CA TRP A 597 29.65 -1.38 33.56
C TRP A 597 28.84 -0.21 34.09
N ALA A 598 28.68 0.83 33.27
CA ALA A 598 27.82 1.97 33.54
C ALA A 598 27.01 2.25 32.27
N ILE A 599 25.69 2.12 32.33
CA ILE A 599 24.81 2.38 31.19
C ILE A 599 23.84 3.54 31.52
N PRO A 600 23.45 4.35 30.53
CA PRO A 600 22.50 5.45 30.71
C PRO A 600 21.09 4.97 31.10
N ILE A 601 20.33 5.83 31.76
CA ILE A 601 18.93 5.60 32.14
C ILE A 601 18.01 6.26 31.11
N ASP A 602 17.18 5.45 30.48
CA ASP A 602 16.21 5.92 29.49
C ASP A 602 15.12 6.80 30.14
N GLY A 603 14.68 7.85 29.47
CA GLY A 603 13.67 8.79 29.98
C GLY A 603 14.17 9.82 30.99
N THR A 604 15.49 10.01 31.09
CA THR A 604 16.10 11.01 31.99
C THR A 604 16.68 12.23 31.25
N GLU A 605 16.29 12.45 29.99
CA GLU A 605 16.69 13.60 29.17
C GLU A 605 16.33 14.94 29.83
N PRO A 606 17.00 16.06 29.49
CA PRO A 606 16.65 17.37 30.01
C PRO A 606 15.20 17.71 29.69
N LEU A 607 14.46 18.27 30.65
CA LEU A 607 13.01 18.46 30.51
C LEU A 607 12.66 19.95 30.29
N ILE A 608 11.76 20.20 29.35
CA ILE A 608 11.06 21.47 29.18
C ILE A 608 9.59 21.29 29.57
N GLN A 609 9.12 22.11 30.51
CA GLN A 609 7.71 22.20 30.86
C GLN A 609 7.01 23.27 30.01
N VAL A 610 5.86 22.90 29.45
CA VAL A 610 5.04 23.76 28.58
C VAL A 610 3.62 23.83 29.12
N GLU A 611 3.00 25.01 29.04
CA GLU A 611 1.61 25.26 29.46
C GLU A 611 0.78 25.53 28.20
N ASP A 612 -0.26 24.73 27.97
CA ASP A 612 -1.12 24.79 26.76
C ASP A 612 -0.32 24.62 25.45
N GLY A 613 0.79 23.86 25.48
CA GLY A 613 1.67 23.62 24.34
C GLY A 613 2.46 24.85 23.83
N LEU A 614 2.49 25.92 24.62
CA LEU A 614 3.28 27.12 24.36
C LEU A 614 4.47 27.19 25.32
N TRP A 615 5.63 27.52 24.78
CA TRP A 615 6.85 27.72 25.55
C TRP A 615 7.42 29.11 25.32
N VAL A 616 7.65 29.86 26.40
CA VAL A 616 8.38 31.13 26.33
C VAL A 616 9.87 30.82 26.30
N VAL A 617 10.63 31.36 25.35
CA VAL A 617 12.08 31.13 25.29
C VAL A 617 12.79 32.00 26.34
N PRO A 618 13.55 31.43 27.30
CA PRO A 618 14.27 32.21 28.30
C PRO A 618 15.32 33.14 27.66
N SER A 619 15.57 34.29 28.30
CA SER A 619 16.72 35.13 27.95
C SER A 619 18.01 34.35 28.22
N GLU A 620 18.97 34.42 27.29
CA GLU A 620 20.25 33.68 27.34
C GLU A 620 20.16 32.17 27.03
N PHE A 621 18.97 31.63 26.70
CA PHE A 621 18.84 30.24 26.27
C PHE A 621 19.37 29.97 24.84
N VAL A 622 19.34 30.98 23.97
CA VAL A 622 19.79 30.87 22.57
C VAL A 622 20.80 31.93 22.21
N ALA A 623 21.70 31.60 21.28
CA ALA A 623 22.60 32.52 20.63
C ALA A 623 22.14 32.85 19.19
N VAL A 624 22.67 33.94 18.64
CA VAL A 624 22.43 34.29 17.23
C VAL A 624 23.18 33.30 16.34
N GLY A 625 22.46 32.60 15.47
CA GLY A 625 23.00 31.57 14.58
C GLY A 625 22.46 30.17 14.88
N ASP A 626 22.00 29.94 16.12
CA ASP A 626 21.47 28.66 16.59
C ASP A 626 20.21 28.27 15.83
N VAL A 627 19.96 26.95 15.77
CA VAL A 627 18.80 26.37 15.11
C VAL A 627 17.98 25.57 16.11
N PHE A 628 16.70 25.92 16.25
CA PHE A 628 15.72 25.05 16.89
C PHE A 628 15.23 23.99 15.92
N TYR A 629 15.12 22.77 16.40
CA TYR A 629 14.54 21.67 15.65
C TYR A 629 13.61 20.86 16.55
N HIS A 630 12.40 20.57 16.08
CA HIS A 630 11.35 19.99 16.92
C HIS A 630 10.58 18.89 16.18
N SER A 631 10.17 17.87 16.92
CA SER A 631 9.21 16.86 16.48
C SER A 631 8.42 16.31 17.67
N ASP A 632 7.16 15.93 17.43
CA ASP A 632 6.30 15.23 18.39
C ASP A 632 6.75 13.77 18.60
N SER A 633 7.56 13.22 17.69
CA SER A 633 7.98 11.82 17.69
C SER A 633 9.44 11.58 17.29
N GLY A 634 9.95 10.41 17.65
CA GLY A 634 11.33 9.97 17.36
C GLY A 634 12.35 10.58 18.32
N SER A 635 13.61 10.50 17.94
CA SER A 635 14.73 11.00 18.75
C SER A 635 15.23 12.38 18.32
N PRO A 636 15.74 13.22 19.23
CA PRO A 636 16.25 14.56 18.89
C PRO A 636 17.55 14.48 18.09
N PHE A 637 17.69 15.33 17.07
CA PHE A 637 18.90 15.48 16.24
C PHE A 637 18.98 16.90 15.66
N CYS A 638 20.08 17.24 14.98
CA CYS A 638 20.21 18.52 14.28
C CYS A 638 19.87 18.38 12.79
N PRO A 639 19.18 19.35 12.18
CA PRO A 639 18.81 19.26 10.77
C PRO A 639 20.06 19.20 9.92
N SER A 640 20.11 18.26 8.98
CA SER A 640 21.28 18.10 8.12
C SER A 640 21.41 19.25 7.13
N SER A 641 20.27 19.75 6.65
CA SER A 641 20.21 20.84 5.68
C SER A 641 20.44 22.20 6.34
N ASP A 642 21.27 23.03 5.72
CA ASP A 642 21.44 24.44 6.12
C ASP A 642 20.17 25.29 5.92
N VAL A 643 19.18 24.75 5.19
CA VAL A 643 17.93 25.44 4.87
C VAL A 643 16.96 25.32 6.05
N ALA A 644 16.95 26.35 6.90
CA ALA A 644 15.99 26.53 7.98
C ALA A 644 15.23 27.86 7.84
N ALA A 645 13.98 27.89 8.33
CA ALA A 645 13.20 29.14 8.38
C ALA A 645 13.90 30.15 9.31
N GLN A 646 14.03 31.41 8.91
CA GLN A 646 14.74 32.41 9.70
C GLN A 646 13.77 33.28 10.49
N ILE A 647 14.04 33.45 11.78
CA ILE A 647 13.30 34.38 12.65
C ILE A 647 14.18 35.55 13.07
N ASN A 648 13.64 36.77 12.98
CA ASN A 648 14.32 37.97 13.44
C ASN A 648 13.88 38.32 14.86
N THR A 649 14.81 38.18 15.82
CA THR A 649 14.62 38.42 17.26
C THR A 649 14.74 39.89 17.68
N SER A 650 14.78 40.83 16.72
CA SER A 650 14.84 42.28 17.02
C SER A 650 13.54 42.88 17.57
N SER A 651 12.44 42.14 17.45
CA SER A 651 11.12 42.47 17.99
C SER A 651 10.47 41.20 18.54
N ASN A 652 9.40 41.33 19.33
CA ASN A 652 8.66 40.17 19.83
C ASN A 652 8.22 39.26 18.68
N TRP A 653 8.32 37.96 18.90
CA TRP A 653 8.14 36.95 17.87
C TRP A 653 7.43 35.71 18.41
N SER A 654 6.65 35.06 17.55
CA SER A 654 5.91 33.84 17.89
C SER A 654 5.88 32.90 16.70
N VAL A 655 6.18 31.62 16.90
CA VAL A 655 6.15 30.60 15.82
C VAL A 655 5.58 29.29 16.35
N GLU A 656 4.74 28.64 15.55
CA GLU A 656 4.34 27.26 15.77
C GLU A 656 5.30 26.34 15.00
N MET A 657 5.85 25.36 15.70
CA MET A 657 6.71 24.33 15.16
C MET A 657 5.91 23.04 15.11
N GLY A 658 5.97 22.34 13.97
CA GLY A 658 5.40 21.01 13.82
C GLY A 658 6.48 19.96 13.71
N ASN A 659 6.09 18.73 13.33
CA ASN A 659 7.02 17.63 13.13
C ASN A 659 8.16 17.96 12.17
N TYR A 660 9.38 17.70 12.63
CA TYR A 660 10.64 17.87 11.90
C TYR A 660 10.82 19.27 11.30
N THR A 661 10.45 20.30 12.06
CA THR A 661 10.58 21.71 11.60
C THR A 661 11.83 22.39 12.17
N ALA A 662 12.61 23.04 11.29
CA ALA A 662 13.84 23.75 11.65
C ALA A 662 13.67 25.28 11.58
N MET A 663 14.15 25.98 12.61
CA MET A 663 14.11 27.43 12.71
C MET A 663 15.47 28.00 13.15
N ARG A 664 16.05 28.88 12.34
CA ARG A 664 17.31 29.56 12.64
C ARG A 664 17.07 30.93 13.29
N ILE A 665 17.77 31.17 14.41
CA ILE A 665 17.73 32.41 15.18
C ILE A 665 18.61 33.47 14.51
N THR A 666 18.02 34.61 14.17
CA THR A 666 18.72 35.78 13.62
C THR A 666 18.35 37.05 14.37
N GLY A 667 19.10 38.14 14.20
CA GLY A 667 18.81 39.43 14.85
C GLY A 667 19.76 39.75 16.01
N ASN A 668 19.23 40.31 17.10
CA ASN A 668 19.99 40.79 18.26
C ASN A 668 19.43 40.32 19.61
N LEU A 669 18.49 39.37 19.63
CA LEU A 669 17.88 38.78 20.84
C LEU A 669 17.19 39.80 21.76
N SER A 670 16.72 40.94 21.25
CA SER A 670 16.10 41.97 22.10
C SER A 670 14.58 41.84 22.31
N GLY A 671 13.91 40.99 21.52
CA GLY A 671 12.46 40.75 21.64
C GLY A 671 12.13 39.47 22.42
N GLU A 672 10.95 39.44 23.04
CA GLU A 672 10.41 38.25 23.70
C GLU A 672 9.90 37.23 22.67
N GLY A 673 10.29 35.97 22.83
CA GLY A 673 10.00 34.87 21.92
C GLY A 673 9.12 33.81 22.54
N THR A 674 8.11 33.36 21.80
CA THR A 674 7.25 32.22 22.19
C THR A 674 7.20 31.19 21.07
N ILE A 675 7.40 29.92 21.38
CA ILE A 675 7.26 28.81 20.42
C ILE A 675 6.10 27.89 20.82
N GLY A 676 5.29 27.50 19.85
CA GLY A 676 4.30 26.42 20.01
C GLY A 676 4.94 25.10 19.60
N ILE A 677 5.10 24.17 20.55
CA ILE A 677 5.81 22.89 20.39
C ILE A 677 4.98 21.69 20.89
N GLY A 678 3.67 21.87 21.06
CA GLY A 678 2.79 20.81 21.54
C GLY A 678 3.02 20.44 23.01
N THR A 679 2.40 19.34 23.44
CA THR A 679 2.39 18.88 24.84
C THR A 679 3.38 17.74 25.13
N GLU A 680 3.98 17.19 24.08
CA GLU A 680 4.88 16.03 24.10
C GLU A 680 5.88 16.12 22.93
N GLY A 681 6.88 15.25 22.91
CA GLY A 681 7.93 15.24 21.88
C GLY A 681 9.26 15.77 22.41
N TRP A 682 10.08 16.29 21.50
CA TRP A 682 11.41 16.81 21.82
C TRP A 682 11.72 18.12 21.12
N LEU A 683 12.66 18.88 21.69
CA LEU A 683 13.25 20.09 21.11
C LEU A 683 14.77 19.92 21.15
N ALA A 684 15.42 20.08 20.00
CA ALA A 684 16.87 20.15 19.89
C ALA A 684 17.29 21.60 19.63
N LEU A 685 18.28 22.06 20.39
CA LEU A 685 18.99 23.31 20.16
C LEU A 685 20.34 22.99 19.54
N CYS A 686 20.50 23.35 18.27
CA CYS A 686 21.71 23.12 17.50
C CYS A 686 22.54 24.38 17.45
N HIS A 687 23.68 24.34 18.12
CA HIS A 687 24.62 25.45 18.17
C HIS A 687 25.41 25.55 16.87
N ASN A 688 25.91 26.75 16.60
CA ASN A 688 26.71 27.02 15.40
C ASN A 688 28.10 26.36 15.42
N ASP A 689 28.51 25.77 16.53
CA ASP A 689 29.74 24.98 16.70
C ASP A 689 29.53 23.47 16.55
N GLU A 690 28.39 23.06 15.97
CA GLU A 690 28.00 21.66 15.72
C GLU A 690 27.65 20.86 16.99
N THR A 691 27.59 21.51 18.16
CA THR A 691 27.07 20.88 19.39
C THR A 691 25.54 20.95 19.44
N MET A 692 24.93 20.00 20.15
CA MET A 692 23.48 19.88 20.27
C MET A 692 23.07 19.68 21.72
N GLU A 693 22.03 20.42 22.14
CA GLU A 693 21.34 20.18 23.41
C GLU A 693 19.93 19.64 23.10
N ALA A 694 19.61 18.47 23.67
CA ALA A 694 18.31 17.83 23.51
C ALA A 694 17.44 18.03 24.74
N PHE A 695 16.16 18.28 24.52
CA PHE A 695 15.15 18.43 25.56
C PHE A 695 13.90 17.60 25.25
N SER A 696 13.37 16.91 26.24
CA SER A 696 12.05 16.30 26.21
C SER A 696 10.98 17.31 26.63
N ILE A 697 9.79 17.22 26.03
CA ILE A 697 8.68 18.14 26.29
C ILE A 697 7.64 17.45 27.17
N LYS A 698 7.16 18.17 28.19
CA LYS A 698 6.08 17.68 29.07
C LYS A 698 5.11 18.80 29.42
N GLU A 699 3.83 18.53 29.22
CA GLU A 699 2.76 19.42 29.67
C GLU A 699 2.78 19.57 31.20
N SER A 700 2.96 20.81 31.66
CA SER A 700 2.93 21.19 33.07
C SER A 700 2.91 22.72 33.21
N VAL A 701 3.12 23.21 34.42
CA VAL A 701 3.28 24.65 34.67
C VAL A 701 4.61 25.14 34.10
N ASP A 702 4.64 26.29 33.43
CA ASP A 702 5.89 26.83 32.86
C ASP A 702 6.78 27.43 33.97
N VAL A 703 7.76 26.64 34.42
CA VAL A 703 8.80 27.04 35.36
C VAL A 703 10.17 26.78 34.76
N TYR A 704 11.05 27.78 34.81
CA TYR A 704 12.43 27.68 34.33
C TYR A 704 13.42 27.79 35.47
N VAL A 705 14.43 26.91 35.49
CA VAL A 705 15.47 26.83 36.53
C VAL A 705 16.84 26.90 35.87
N HIS A 706 17.70 27.79 36.35
CA HIS A 706 19.08 27.94 35.89
C HIS A 706 20.06 27.65 37.05
N PRO A 707 21.15 26.88 36.84
CA PRO A 707 21.72 26.49 35.53
C PRO A 707 21.17 25.20 34.89
N ASN A 708 20.90 24.14 35.66
CA ASN A 708 20.74 22.79 35.10
C ASN A 708 19.29 22.39 34.75
N GLY A 709 18.30 23.25 34.95
CA GLY A 709 16.89 22.92 34.67
C GLY A 709 16.18 22.14 35.79
N LEU A 710 14.95 21.72 35.49
CA LEU A 710 14.10 20.94 36.40
C LEU A 710 14.51 19.46 36.43
N TYR A 711 14.26 18.79 37.55
CA TYR A 711 14.54 17.36 37.78
C TYR A 711 16.02 16.97 37.65
N ARG A 712 16.93 17.95 37.61
CA ARG A 712 18.37 17.77 37.46
C ARG A 712 19.12 18.05 38.76
N GLY A 713 20.25 17.37 38.95
CA GLY A 713 21.18 17.63 40.03
C GLY A 713 21.78 19.03 39.92
N LEU A 714 21.85 19.74 41.03
CA LEU A 714 22.39 21.10 41.13
C LEU A 714 23.56 21.11 42.13
N ASP A 715 24.77 21.35 41.64
CA ASP A 715 26.00 21.51 42.45
C ASP A 715 26.40 22.99 42.60
N VAL A 716 25.41 23.88 42.66
CA VAL A 716 25.63 25.34 42.76
C VAL A 716 24.99 25.90 44.03
N GLU A 717 25.68 26.84 44.67
CA GLU A 717 25.17 27.48 45.88
C GLU A 717 23.99 28.42 45.61
N GLU A 718 23.87 28.97 44.39
CA GLU A 718 22.85 29.93 44.00
C GLU A 718 22.08 29.43 42.77
N ILE A 719 20.76 29.31 42.90
CA ILE A 719 19.86 28.77 41.88
C ILE A 719 18.80 29.82 41.54
N MET A 720 18.63 30.13 40.25
CA MET A 720 17.62 31.07 39.80
C MET A 720 16.36 30.33 39.33
N VAL A 721 15.21 30.70 39.86
CA VAL A 721 13.91 30.13 39.51
C VAL A 721 12.99 31.22 38.97
N PHE A 722 12.42 30.97 37.79
CA PHE A 722 11.54 31.89 37.08
C PHE A 722 10.14 31.28 36.99
N ASN A 723 9.14 31.96 37.54
CA ASN A 723 7.74 31.54 37.41
C ASN A 723 7.14 32.20 36.18
N ARG A 724 6.96 31.43 35.10
CA ARG A 724 6.42 31.93 33.82
C ARG A 724 4.96 31.54 33.61
N ALA A 725 4.43 30.67 34.47
CA ALA A 725 3.03 30.31 34.50
C ALA A 725 2.12 31.52 34.81
N ALA A 726 0.86 31.43 34.41
CA ALA A 726 -0.12 32.51 34.60
C ALA A 726 -0.46 32.78 36.09
N GLY A 727 -0.18 31.83 36.98
CA GLY A 727 -0.53 31.86 38.39
C GLY A 727 0.65 32.13 39.34
N ARG A 728 0.33 32.44 40.60
CA ARG A 728 1.33 32.49 41.69
C ARG A 728 1.71 31.07 42.09
N MET A 729 3.02 30.81 42.23
CA MET A 729 3.56 29.53 42.70
C MET A 729 4.10 29.62 44.13
N ASN A 730 3.72 28.67 44.98
CA ASN A 730 4.32 28.55 46.32
C ASN A 730 5.65 27.81 46.20
N LEU A 731 6.61 28.18 47.05
CA LEU A 731 7.90 27.51 47.16
C LEU A 731 7.93 26.66 48.43
N ALA A 732 8.30 25.40 48.29
CA ALA A 732 8.46 24.46 49.39
C ALA A 732 9.88 23.88 49.40
N VAL A 733 10.31 23.40 50.57
CA VAL A 733 11.56 22.67 50.73
C VAL A 733 11.27 21.33 51.38
N GLU A 734 11.74 20.27 50.74
CA GLU A 734 11.63 18.91 51.25
C GLU A 734 13.01 18.32 51.55
N TRP A 735 13.07 17.58 52.65
CA TRP A 735 14.30 17.03 53.19
C TRP A 735 14.21 15.51 53.16
N HIS A 736 15.17 14.90 52.48
CA HIS A 736 15.21 13.46 52.19
C HIS A 736 16.51 12.83 52.73
N GLY A 737 16.51 11.51 52.91
CA GLY A 737 17.69 10.73 53.34
C GLY A 737 17.84 10.51 54.86
N ASP A 738 19.04 10.04 55.26
CA ASP A 738 19.30 9.46 56.59
C ASP A 738 19.57 10.50 57.68
N SER A 739 19.77 11.78 57.31
CA SER A 739 20.04 12.88 58.23
C SER A 739 19.14 14.10 57.98
N PRO A 740 17.83 14.03 58.30
CA PRO A 740 16.87 15.11 58.03
C PRO A 740 16.97 16.32 58.99
N GLN A 741 18.14 16.62 59.55
CA GLN A 741 18.33 17.79 60.42
C GLN A 741 18.89 18.98 59.64
N SER A 742 18.28 20.16 59.85
CA SER A 742 18.68 21.48 59.33
C SER A 742 20.09 21.97 59.68
N GLY A 743 20.97 21.08 60.18
CA GLY A 743 22.35 21.37 60.56
C GLY A 743 23.38 21.03 59.49
N ILE A 744 22.98 20.34 58.41
CA ILE A 744 23.87 19.98 57.29
C ILE A 744 23.63 20.81 56.01
N TRP A 745 22.63 21.69 56.06
CA TRP A 745 22.25 22.56 54.95
C TRP A 745 21.90 23.94 55.51
N GLU A 746 22.35 25.00 54.84
CA GLU A 746 21.91 26.37 55.06
C GLU A 746 21.14 26.83 53.81
N VAL A 747 19.82 26.99 53.96
CA VAL A 747 18.91 27.27 52.83
C VAL A 747 18.22 28.61 53.05
N SER A 748 18.25 29.46 52.02
CA SER A 748 17.54 30.74 51.96
C SER A 748 16.56 30.71 50.79
N ILE A 749 15.26 30.70 51.10
CA ILE A 749 14.16 30.66 50.14
C ILE A 749 13.04 31.62 50.56
N ILE A 750 12.28 32.14 49.60
CA ILE A 750 11.06 32.92 49.82
C ILE A 750 9.82 32.03 49.79
N ASP A 751 8.68 32.52 50.29
CA ASP A 751 7.47 31.70 50.41
C ASP A 751 6.70 31.47 49.08
N TRP A 752 6.82 32.39 48.10
CA TRP A 752 6.13 32.29 46.79
C TRP A 752 6.78 33.18 45.73
N ILE A 753 6.50 32.89 44.46
CA ILE A 753 6.87 33.70 43.29
C ILE A 753 5.58 34.13 42.57
N GLU A 754 5.42 35.43 42.29
CA GLU A 754 4.30 35.92 41.46
C GLU A 754 4.52 35.53 39.98
N SER A 755 3.45 35.59 39.16
CA SER A 755 3.55 35.29 37.73
C SER A 755 4.46 36.31 37.02
N GLY A 756 5.42 35.80 36.24
CA GLY A 756 6.42 36.59 35.51
C GLY A 756 7.62 37.08 36.33
N ASP A 757 7.64 36.81 37.64
CA ASP A 757 8.75 37.17 38.52
C ASP A 757 9.76 36.01 38.65
N SER A 758 10.96 36.33 39.15
CA SER A 758 12.02 35.37 39.45
C SER A 758 12.62 35.59 40.83
N THR A 759 13.24 34.54 41.37
CA THR A 759 13.92 34.60 42.66
C THR A 759 15.21 33.78 42.66
N SER A 760 16.12 34.15 43.55
CA SER A 760 17.35 33.42 43.82
C SER A 760 17.17 32.58 45.07
N ILE A 761 17.46 31.29 44.97
CA ILE A 761 17.46 30.32 46.06
C ILE A 761 18.91 30.00 46.39
N THR A 762 19.29 30.17 47.66
CA THR A 762 20.64 29.82 48.11
C THR A 762 20.58 28.50 48.88
N VAL A 763 21.34 27.50 48.43
CA VAL A 763 21.48 26.21 49.10
C VAL A 763 22.96 25.97 49.38
N LYS A 764 23.33 25.90 50.65
CA LYS A 764 24.73 25.72 51.04
C LYS A 764 24.91 24.47 51.87
N GLU A 765 25.88 23.65 51.47
CA GLU A 765 26.30 22.49 52.24
C GLU A 765 27.07 22.90 53.49
N VAL A 766 26.67 22.37 54.64
CA VAL A 766 27.32 22.62 55.94
C VAL A 766 27.56 21.28 56.65
N GLY A 767 28.58 21.18 57.50
CA GLY A 767 28.82 19.97 58.30
C GLY A 767 29.82 18.97 57.68
N LEU A 768 29.58 17.67 57.84
CA LEU A 768 30.52 16.60 57.49
C LEU A 768 30.71 16.50 55.97
N SER A 769 31.96 16.46 55.51
CA SER A 769 32.31 16.41 54.08
C SER A 769 32.19 15.02 53.45
N SER A 770 31.78 14.00 54.21
CA SER A 770 31.71 12.60 53.76
C SER A 770 30.30 12.17 53.37
N LEU A 771 29.32 13.08 53.29
CA LEU A 771 27.94 12.76 52.90
C LEU A 771 27.78 12.91 51.39
N GLU A 772 27.13 11.92 50.77
CA GLU A 772 26.66 12.03 49.39
C GLU A 772 25.36 12.86 49.39
N ARG A 773 25.28 13.87 48.52
CA ARG A 773 24.22 14.87 48.55
C ARG A 773 23.68 15.12 47.15
N ALA A 774 22.37 15.33 47.07
CA ALA A 774 21.69 15.71 45.84
C ALA A 774 20.71 16.84 46.11
N VAL A 775 20.71 17.82 45.22
CA VAL A 775 19.77 18.96 45.23
C VAL A 775 19.10 19.02 43.87
N TRP A 776 17.77 19.10 43.85
CA TRP A 776 17.02 19.28 42.61
C TRP A 776 15.72 20.04 42.85
N ILE A 777 15.15 20.57 41.77
CA ILE A 777 13.91 21.32 41.80
C ILE A 777 12.87 20.62 40.94
N THR A 778 11.66 20.47 41.47
CA THR A 778 10.47 20.02 40.75
C THR A 778 9.43 21.14 40.74
N ALA A 779 8.55 21.12 39.75
CA ALA A 779 7.46 22.07 39.63
C ALA A 779 6.22 21.38 39.04
N ASP A 780 5.07 21.65 39.63
CA ASP A 780 3.75 21.20 39.18
C ASP A 780 2.66 22.22 39.59
N GLU A 781 1.39 21.87 39.38
CA GLU A 781 0.25 22.74 39.76
C GLU A 781 0.18 23.06 41.27
N SER A 782 0.83 22.26 42.13
CA SER A 782 0.85 22.45 43.57
C SER A 782 1.88 23.49 44.03
N GLY A 783 2.92 23.70 43.24
CA GLY A 783 3.96 24.69 43.46
C GLY A 783 5.33 24.23 42.96
N ILE A 784 6.36 24.92 43.43
CA ILE A 784 7.78 24.62 43.14
C ILE A 784 8.39 24.04 44.41
N THR A 785 8.99 22.86 44.32
CA THR A 785 9.58 22.17 45.47
C THR A 785 11.08 22.01 45.27
N VAL A 786 11.86 22.49 46.25
CA VAL A 786 13.31 22.26 46.33
C VAL A 786 13.54 21.02 47.18
N HIS A 787 14.11 19.99 46.58
CA HIS A 787 14.41 18.74 47.26
C HIS A 787 15.89 18.70 47.65
N LEU A 788 16.14 18.31 48.90
CA LEU A 788 17.48 18.22 49.48
C LEU A 788 17.65 16.83 50.07
N SER A 789 18.55 16.03 49.49
CA SER A 789 18.83 14.67 49.96
C SER A 789 20.27 14.57 50.45
N ALA A 790 20.46 13.88 51.57
CA ALA A 790 21.79 13.57 52.10
C ALA A 790 21.82 12.15 52.66
N ARG A 791 22.77 11.34 52.18
CA ARG A 791 22.95 9.94 52.57
C ARG A 791 24.36 9.66 53.07
N CYS A 792 24.45 8.68 53.95
CA CYS A 792 25.73 8.14 54.39
C CYS A 792 26.32 7.26 53.30
N PRO A 793 27.63 7.32 53.04
CA PRO A 793 28.29 6.34 52.18
C PRO A 793 28.03 4.92 52.69
N SER A 794 28.22 3.93 51.82
CA SER A 794 28.05 2.50 52.16
C SER A 794 28.93 2.03 53.34
N GLU A 795 30.01 2.75 53.65
CA GLU A 795 30.89 2.51 54.82
C GLU A 795 30.36 3.10 56.15
N GLY A 796 29.27 3.89 56.08
CA GLY A 796 28.59 4.52 57.21
C GLY A 796 28.94 5.99 57.44
N CYS A 797 28.10 6.66 58.23
CA CYS A 797 28.41 7.88 58.99
C CYS A 797 28.78 7.50 60.44
#